data_AF-A0A7V9Q2U4-F1
#
_entry.id   AF-A0A7V9Q2U4-F1
#
_cell.length_a   1.000
_cell.length_b   1.000
_cell.length_c   1.000
_cell.angle_alpha   90.00
_cell.angle_beta   90.00
_cell.angle_gamma   90.00
#
_symmetry.space_group_name_H-M   'P 1'
#
loop_
_entity.id
_entity.type
_entity.pdbx_description
1 polymer ?
#
loop_
_entity_poly.entity_id
_entity_poly.type
_entity_poly.pdbx_seq_one_letter_code
_entity_poly.pdbx_strand_id
1 'polypeptide(L)'
;EMAAGSEDRPDVAELLPVDRFLALLDLVPPETAVVVAAEEDVEPALRDHWDDVCAAFHDTDAHHLYVKPEAILEALDTRAGVRLSSISGDQPIEVRAQAADFAARTLKAAEPELEKLVRSGYTTLVTWPQRGGGERAAYNLARLRASWDTGDGGGLIFAEANLRDGFIAPGLKLAVVPEHRLLHRRKAAMAPARRGRGLLRSFTDLRTGDIVVHEDHGVARFAGFDTKSVAGVTRDYLELEFQGSDKVFMPVEQLAKISRYMGAGSGNPTLSKLGGKSWETLKARARRAAHDLAGELLNLYAERRRRRGHAFPPDTDWVREFEEQFPYQETSDQREAIDQVKGDMESERPMDRLICGDVGYGKTEVALRAAFKAAEAGKQVLVLVPTTILAQQHFGTFSERLRDYPITVEHVSRFLSSAQQREAIKRFSEGKVDILIGTHRILSRDVRAKELGLLIVDEEQRFGVKQKELLRQLKLKVDVISMSATPIPRTLQMSMAGIRDISVIETPPEGRRPVKNYVGEYDEQLVKQALEREHQRGGQAFFLHNRVEDIEETAERLRALCPALRFEVAHGQMDETTLEERMMGFVRGNADVLVSTSIIESGIDIPQANTLIVDRADLFGLSQLYQIRGRVGRSRERAYAYLLYPSAAALTKEAADRLSALSDYTELGAGFKVAMRDLELRGAGSLLGDEQSGHVAALGFELYMQMLDEAVREMGGEEEGEELPEPVRLDVNVDAYVPTDYIPYEQAKVDVHRRIAGSREVADLEELRVELVDRFGEMPEPLSNLIALQQARIKLGQAGARVVTFRGGRLSVTPIELDSVRARKLRQDIPGVLYESGRSQLSLRVPDDPAQRFPAVVRAADALLAVQREAA
;
A
#
# COMPACT_ATOMS: atom_id res chain seq x y z
N GLU A 1 0.88 50.24 30.79
CA GLU A 1 2.27 49.80 31.06
C GLU A 1 2.17 48.33 31.48
N MET A 2 2.42 47.32 30.66
CA MET A 2 3.52 47.13 29.71
C MET A 2 2.99 46.83 28.30
N ALA A 3 3.31 47.74 27.38
CA ALA A 3 3.63 47.36 26.01
C ALA A 3 5.14 47.10 26.00
N ALA A 4 5.51 45.84 25.80
CA ALA A 4 6.84 45.33 25.52
C ALA A 4 6.54 43.92 24.99
N GLY A 5 6.74 43.57 23.75
CA GLY A 5 7.76 43.89 22.76
C GLY A 5 7.74 42.64 21.86
N SER A 6 8.14 42.77 20.60
CA SER A 6 8.53 41.61 19.81
C SER A 6 9.68 40.91 20.54
N GLU A 7 9.39 40.00 21.46
CA GLU A 7 10.40 39.07 21.96
C GLU A 7 10.63 38.09 20.83
N ASP A 8 11.71 38.36 20.08
CA ASP A 8 12.44 37.39 19.28
C ASP A 8 12.37 36.06 20.02
N ARG A 9 11.84 35.03 19.33
CA ARG A 9 12.09 33.66 19.78
C ARG A 9 13.61 33.58 19.95
N PRO A 10 14.13 33.21 21.14
CA PRO A 10 15.57 33.11 21.33
C PRO A 10 16.13 32.23 20.21
N ASP A 11 17.20 32.71 19.58
CA ASP A 11 17.85 32.00 18.49
C ASP A 11 18.11 30.57 18.95
N VAL A 12 17.72 29.59 18.12
CA VAL A 12 17.91 28.16 18.42
C VAL A 12 19.39 27.86 18.71
N ALA A 13 20.30 28.66 18.14
CA ALA A 13 21.73 28.62 18.42
C ALA A 13 22.07 28.98 19.89
N GLU A 14 21.29 29.82 20.58
CA GLU A 14 21.50 30.15 22.01
C GLU A 14 21.02 29.03 22.95
N LEU A 15 20.13 28.16 22.48
CA LEU A 15 19.57 27.04 23.24
C LEU A 15 20.36 25.73 23.07
N LEU A 16 21.19 25.64 22.03
CA LEU A 16 21.99 24.47 21.71
C LEU A 16 23.48 24.76 21.91
N PRO A 17 24.30 23.79 22.34
CA PRO A 17 25.75 23.97 22.46
C PRO A 17 26.41 23.90 21.06
N VAL A 18 26.06 24.83 20.18
CA VAL A 18 26.50 24.89 18.77
C VAL A 18 28.02 24.90 18.62
N ASP A 19 28.76 25.41 19.60
CA ASP A 19 30.23 25.35 19.64
C ASP A 19 30.80 23.92 19.65
N ARG A 20 29.98 22.91 19.95
CA ARG A 20 30.36 21.49 19.91
C ARG A 20 29.96 20.79 18.61
N PHE A 21 29.25 21.46 17.72
CA PHE A 21 28.82 20.91 16.44
C PHE A 21 29.98 21.06 15.46
N LEU A 22 30.44 19.93 14.94
CA LEU A 22 31.47 19.86 13.89
C LEU A 22 30.83 19.26 12.64
N ALA A 23 31.35 19.63 11.47
CA ALA A 23 30.93 18.98 10.24
C ALA A 23 31.23 17.49 10.32
N LEU A 24 30.35 16.64 9.78
CA LEU A 24 30.53 15.19 9.84
C LEU A 24 31.90 14.74 9.32
N LEU A 25 32.38 15.34 8.22
CA LEU A 25 33.67 14.99 7.62
C LEU A 25 34.88 15.40 8.48
N ASP A 26 34.71 16.36 9.40
CA ASP A 26 35.73 16.74 10.38
C ASP A 26 35.81 15.73 11.52
N LEU A 27 34.69 15.04 11.82
CA LEU A 27 34.63 13.96 12.79
C LEU A 27 35.19 12.63 12.25
N VAL A 28 35.25 12.48 10.92
CA VAL A 28 35.80 11.29 10.27
C VAL A 28 37.34 11.35 10.32
N PRO A 29 38.04 10.34 10.88
CA PRO A 29 39.50 10.31 10.92
C PRO A 29 40.15 10.39 9.52
N PRO A 30 41.31 11.05 9.37
CA PRO A 30 41.95 11.28 8.07
C PRO A 30 42.37 9.99 7.34
N GLU A 31 42.62 8.90 8.07
CA GLU A 31 42.94 7.57 7.51
C GLU A 31 41.72 6.81 7.00
N THR A 32 40.50 7.30 7.26
CA THR A 32 39.27 6.65 6.81
C THR A 32 39.03 6.93 5.34
N ALA A 33 38.88 5.87 4.54
CA ALA A 33 38.50 6.00 3.15
C ALA A 33 37.04 6.49 3.04
N VAL A 34 36.85 7.62 2.36
CA VAL A 34 35.52 8.14 2.04
C VAL A 34 35.16 7.74 0.61
N VAL A 35 34.02 7.07 0.45
CA VAL A 35 33.48 6.63 -0.84
C VAL A 35 32.17 7.37 -1.08
N VAL A 36 32.06 8.03 -2.22
CA VAL A 36 30.82 8.70 -2.66
C VAL A 36 30.14 7.81 -3.70
N ALA A 37 28.88 7.46 -3.48
CA ALA A 37 28.09 6.69 -4.42
C ALA A 37 26.92 7.53 -4.95
N ALA A 38 26.57 7.33 -6.24
CA ALA A 38 25.63 8.17 -6.97
C ALA A 38 26.04 9.65 -6.93
N GLU A 39 27.28 9.92 -7.34
CA GLU A 39 27.87 11.27 -7.31
C GLU A 39 26.99 12.34 -7.95
N GLU A 40 26.34 12.00 -9.07
CA GLU A 40 25.40 12.86 -9.79
C GLU A 40 24.21 13.33 -8.95
N ASP A 41 23.83 12.59 -7.91
CA ASP A 41 22.71 12.91 -7.04
C ASP A 41 23.14 13.74 -5.82
N VAL A 42 24.42 13.76 -5.47
CA VAL A 42 24.91 14.38 -4.22
C VAL A 42 24.73 15.89 -4.24
N GLU A 43 25.24 16.58 -5.26
CA GLU A 43 25.12 18.04 -5.35
C GLU A 43 23.65 18.50 -5.44
N PRO A 44 22.79 17.90 -6.29
CA PRO A 44 21.36 18.19 -6.27
C PRO A 44 20.71 17.93 -4.91
N ALA A 45 21.03 16.82 -4.24
CA ALA A 45 20.45 16.49 -2.93
C ALA A 45 20.89 17.48 -1.84
N LEU A 46 22.16 17.91 -1.85
CA LEU A 46 22.67 18.91 -0.90
C LEU A 46 22.02 20.28 -1.14
N ARG A 47 21.87 20.71 -2.40
CA ARG A 47 21.14 21.95 -2.73
C ARG A 47 19.68 21.86 -2.30
N ASP A 48 18.99 20.78 -2.64
CA ASP A 48 17.60 20.54 -2.24
C ASP A 48 17.45 20.58 -0.71
N HIS A 49 18.38 19.96 0.03
CA HIS A 49 18.37 19.96 1.49
C HIS A 49 18.68 21.34 2.08
N TRP A 50 19.57 22.11 1.46
CA TRP A 50 19.91 23.45 1.91
C TRP A 50 18.76 24.42 1.72
N ASP A 51 18.11 24.38 0.55
CA ASP A 51 16.89 25.15 0.28
C ASP A 51 15.77 24.79 1.27
N ASP A 52 15.69 23.51 1.62
CA ASP A 52 14.77 22.99 2.61
C ASP A 52 15.02 23.55 4.03
N VAL A 53 16.28 23.66 4.42
CA VAL A 53 16.69 24.23 5.72
C VAL A 53 16.42 25.74 5.73
N CYS A 54 16.78 26.46 4.68
CA CYS A 54 16.58 27.91 4.56
C CYS A 54 15.10 28.31 4.40
N ALA A 55 14.23 27.36 4.04
CA ALA A 55 12.79 27.57 4.04
C ALA A 55 12.16 27.33 5.43
N ALA A 56 12.78 26.49 6.27
CA ALA A 56 12.29 26.18 7.61
C ALA A 56 12.87 27.13 8.68
N PHE A 57 14.11 27.56 8.49
CA PHE A 57 14.86 28.51 9.29
C PHE A 57 15.19 29.71 8.44
N HIS A 58 15.25 30.93 9.00
CA HIS A 58 15.76 32.06 8.23
C HIS A 58 17.22 31.76 7.81
N ASP A 59 17.64 32.22 6.63
CA ASP A 59 18.96 31.91 6.04
C ASP A 59 20.13 32.18 7.01
N THR A 60 19.99 33.21 7.86
CA THR A 60 20.94 33.54 8.92
C THR A 60 21.10 32.44 9.97
N ASP A 61 19.99 31.82 10.38
CA ASP A 61 19.97 30.84 11.47
C ASP A 61 20.40 29.46 10.95
N ALA A 62 20.05 29.16 9.70
CA ALA A 62 20.49 27.96 8.99
C ALA A 62 22.02 27.83 8.98
N HIS A 63 22.74 28.93 8.76
CA HIS A 63 24.21 28.96 8.72
C HIS A 63 24.88 28.62 10.06
N HIS A 64 24.18 28.74 11.19
CA HIS A 64 24.73 28.41 12.50
C HIS A 64 24.56 26.93 12.85
N LEU A 65 23.61 26.23 12.21
CA LEU A 65 23.23 24.85 12.55
C LEU A 65 23.60 23.84 11.46
N TYR A 66 23.78 24.28 10.21
CA TYR A 66 24.03 23.42 9.06
C TYR A 66 25.27 23.88 8.28
N VAL A 67 25.95 22.91 7.66
CA VAL A 67 27.08 23.18 6.77
C VAL A 67 26.55 23.43 5.36
N LYS A 68 27.03 24.50 4.73
CA LYS A 68 26.64 24.87 3.37
C LYS A 68 27.02 23.77 2.35
N PRO A 69 26.20 23.54 1.31
CA PRO A 69 26.49 22.58 0.26
C PRO A 69 27.89 22.75 -0.33
N GLU A 70 28.31 23.99 -0.58
CA GLU A 70 29.62 24.28 -1.19
C GLU A 70 30.78 23.78 -0.32
N ALA A 71 30.68 23.95 1.00
CA ALA A 71 31.69 23.49 1.95
C ALA A 71 31.71 21.96 2.07
N ILE A 72 30.54 21.30 2.00
CA ILE A 72 30.46 19.84 1.97
C ILE A 72 31.09 19.30 0.68
N LEU A 73 30.78 19.90 -0.47
CA LEU A 73 31.34 19.51 -1.76
C LEU A 73 32.86 19.69 -1.80
N GLU A 74 33.38 20.82 -1.31
CA GLU A 74 34.83 21.05 -1.20
C GLU A 74 35.53 20.02 -0.28
N ALA A 75 34.89 19.69 0.84
CA ALA A 75 35.40 18.66 1.74
C ALA A 75 35.38 17.26 1.09
N LEU A 76 34.32 16.92 0.34
CA LEU A 76 34.24 15.68 -0.42
C LEU A 76 35.25 15.63 -1.57
N ASP A 77 35.52 16.75 -2.25
CA ASP A 77 36.56 16.86 -3.30
C ASP A 77 37.95 16.55 -2.74
N THR A 78 38.18 16.92 -1.48
CA THR A 78 39.47 16.69 -0.82
C THR A 78 39.57 15.29 -0.17
N ARG A 79 38.48 14.78 0.43
CA ARG A 79 38.49 13.57 1.26
C ARG A 79 38.04 12.31 0.53
N ALA A 80 37.21 12.40 -0.50
CA ALA A 80 36.69 11.22 -1.19
C ALA A 80 37.79 10.58 -2.05
N GLY A 81 38.20 9.36 -1.69
CA GLY A 81 39.18 8.59 -2.45
C GLY A 81 38.58 7.80 -3.60
N VAL A 82 37.26 7.54 -3.56
CA VAL A 82 36.53 6.79 -4.58
C VAL A 82 35.18 7.46 -4.82
N ARG A 83 34.83 7.62 -6.10
CA ARG A 83 33.53 8.13 -6.53
C ARG A 83 32.90 7.17 -7.51
N LEU A 84 31.63 6.86 -7.30
CA LEU A 84 30.84 5.96 -8.13
C LEU A 84 29.70 6.75 -8.75
N SER A 85 29.65 6.75 -10.08
CA SER A 85 28.56 7.35 -10.85
C SER A 85 27.88 6.29 -11.69
N SER A 86 26.55 6.41 -11.86
CA SER A 86 25.79 5.57 -12.79
C SER A 86 25.82 6.12 -14.22
N ILE A 87 26.27 7.36 -14.40
CA ILE A 87 26.38 8.02 -15.70
C ILE A 87 27.75 7.72 -16.31
N SER A 88 27.74 7.08 -17.48
CA SER A 88 28.96 6.83 -18.26
C SER A 88 29.52 8.14 -18.81
N GLY A 89 30.78 8.43 -18.53
CA GLY A 89 31.48 9.64 -18.95
C GLY A 89 32.93 9.37 -19.36
N ASP A 90 33.84 10.30 -19.05
CA ASP A 90 35.28 10.21 -19.30
C ASP A 90 36.07 9.61 -18.11
N GLN A 91 35.41 8.82 -17.26
CA GLN A 91 36.02 8.24 -16.08
C GLN A 91 37.14 7.24 -16.43
N PRO A 92 38.21 7.15 -15.62
CA PRO A 92 39.33 6.24 -15.87
C PRO A 92 38.95 4.75 -15.75
N ILE A 93 37.88 4.43 -15.01
CA ILE A 93 37.39 3.07 -14.80
C ILE A 93 35.88 3.07 -15.08
N GLU A 94 35.47 2.36 -16.13
CA GLU A 94 34.07 2.18 -16.50
C GLU A 94 33.71 0.69 -16.37
N VAL A 95 32.68 0.36 -15.57
CA VAL A 95 32.13 -1.01 -15.49
C VAL A 95 30.76 -1.01 -16.13
N ARG A 96 30.68 -1.52 -17.36
CA ARG A 96 29.40 -1.71 -18.05
C ARG A 96 28.70 -2.94 -17.50
N ALA A 97 27.56 -2.72 -16.85
CA ALA A 97 26.70 -3.77 -16.33
C ALA A 97 25.24 -3.53 -16.73
N GLN A 98 24.50 -4.60 -16.95
CA GLN A 98 23.06 -4.60 -17.20
C GLN A 98 22.35 -5.34 -16.07
N ALA A 99 21.08 -5.06 -15.83
CA ALA A 99 20.31 -5.81 -14.83
C ALA A 99 20.28 -7.32 -15.16
N ALA A 100 20.40 -8.16 -14.12
CA ALA A 100 20.34 -9.61 -14.26
C ALA A 100 18.90 -10.13 -14.19
N ASP A 101 18.10 -9.86 -15.21
CA ASP A 101 16.71 -10.30 -15.28
C ASP A 101 16.55 -11.61 -16.05
N PHE A 102 15.98 -12.63 -15.37
CA PHE A 102 15.65 -13.92 -15.97
C PHE A 102 14.14 -14.04 -16.16
N ALA A 103 13.71 -14.50 -17.34
CA ALA A 103 12.29 -14.74 -17.64
C ALA A 103 11.77 -16.07 -17.04
N ALA A 104 12.66 -16.84 -16.43
CA ALA A 104 12.40 -18.21 -16.01
C ALA A 104 11.53 -18.30 -14.76
N ARG A 105 10.51 -19.16 -14.81
CA ARG A 105 9.54 -19.37 -13.70
C ARG A 105 9.91 -20.51 -12.75
N THR A 106 10.84 -21.36 -13.15
CA THR A 106 11.30 -22.52 -12.41
C THR A 106 12.80 -22.67 -12.59
N LEU A 107 13.46 -23.34 -11.64
CA LEU A 107 14.90 -23.54 -11.73
C LEU A 107 15.31 -24.32 -12.99
N LYS A 108 14.48 -25.28 -13.41
CA LYS A 108 14.66 -26.02 -14.67
C LYS A 108 14.55 -25.13 -15.92
N ALA A 109 13.75 -24.07 -15.86
CA ALA A 109 13.63 -23.09 -16.95
C ALA A 109 14.75 -22.03 -16.91
N ALA A 110 15.30 -21.74 -15.73
CA ALA A 110 16.40 -20.80 -15.55
C ALA A 110 17.75 -21.44 -15.92
N GLU A 111 17.85 -22.76 -15.76
CA GLU A 111 19.07 -23.52 -15.97
C GLU A 111 19.69 -23.36 -17.38
N PRO A 112 18.94 -23.36 -18.51
CA PRO A 112 19.50 -23.07 -19.83
C PRO A 112 20.11 -21.67 -19.97
N GLU A 113 19.54 -20.68 -19.29
CA GLU A 113 20.04 -19.29 -19.32
C GLU A 113 21.30 -19.16 -18.46
N LEU A 114 21.31 -19.75 -17.26
CA LEU A 114 22.53 -19.89 -16.46
C LEU A 114 23.62 -20.65 -17.22
N GLU A 115 23.24 -21.70 -17.94
CA GLU A 115 24.16 -22.52 -18.73
C GLU A 115 24.75 -21.71 -19.88
N LYS A 116 23.94 -20.88 -20.54
CA LYS A 116 24.41 -19.95 -21.57
C LYS A 116 25.44 -18.97 -21.02
N LEU A 117 25.23 -18.42 -19.82
CA LEU A 117 26.19 -17.52 -19.17
C LEU A 117 27.50 -18.23 -18.85
N VAL A 118 27.43 -19.38 -18.20
CA VAL A 118 28.61 -20.20 -17.86
C VAL A 118 29.37 -20.60 -19.13
N ARG A 119 28.68 -21.09 -20.16
CA ARG A 119 29.30 -21.45 -21.47
C ARG A 119 29.90 -20.24 -22.20
N SER A 120 29.37 -19.04 -21.97
CA SER A 120 29.90 -17.79 -22.53
C SER A 120 31.10 -17.25 -21.74
N GLY A 121 31.60 -18.03 -20.78
CA GLY A 121 32.78 -17.75 -19.97
C GLY A 121 32.51 -16.82 -18.79
N TYR A 122 31.26 -16.62 -18.39
CA TYR A 122 30.94 -15.82 -17.21
C TYR A 122 31.16 -16.63 -15.93
N THR A 123 31.67 -15.98 -14.91
CA THR A 123 31.50 -16.40 -13.51
C THR A 123 30.10 -16.02 -13.10
N THR A 124 29.23 -17.01 -12.91
CA THR A 124 27.81 -16.80 -12.63
C THR A 124 27.56 -17.06 -11.15
N LEU A 125 27.42 -16.00 -10.36
CA LEU A 125 27.11 -16.02 -8.94
C LEU A 125 25.59 -15.93 -8.74
N VAL A 126 24.99 -16.91 -8.06
CA VAL A 126 23.61 -16.84 -7.59
C VAL A 126 23.61 -16.67 -6.08
N THR A 127 23.01 -15.58 -5.59
CA THR A 127 22.94 -15.31 -4.15
C THR A 127 21.63 -15.78 -3.56
N TRP A 128 21.73 -16.48 -2.43
CA TRP A 128 20.61 -17.01 -1.68
C TRP A 128 20.57 -16.34 -0.30
N PRO A 129 19.42 -15.86 0.19
CA PRO A 129 19.32 -15.29 1.54
C PRO A 129 19.64 -16.32 2.63
N GLN A 130 19.40 -17.60 2.35
CA GLN A 130 19.69 -18.73 3.22
C GLN A 130 20.38 -19.85 2.44
N ARG A 131 21.46 -20.40 3.00
CA ARG A 131 22.18 -21.53 2.39
C ARG A 131 21.29 -22.72 2.04
N GLY A 132 20.33 -23.06 2.91
CA GLY A 132 19.40 -24.19 2.68
C GLY A 132 18.48 -24.02 1.45
N GLY A 133 18.16 -22.78 1.06
CA GLY A 133 17.46 -22.49 -0.19
C GLY A 133 18.32 -22.87 -1.40
N GLY A 134 19.57 -22.44 -1.40
CA GLY A 134 20.55 -22.75 -2.44
C GLY A 134 20.90 -24.23 -2.50
N GLU A 135 20.98 -24.96 -1.39
CA GLU A 135 21.31 -26.39 -1.40
C GLU A 135 20.21 -27.21 -2.09
N ARG A 136 18.95 -26.87 -1.83
CA ARG A 136 17.80 -27.45 -2.54
C ARG A 136 17.83 -27.12 -4.02
N ALA A 137 18.18 -25.89 -4.38
CA ALA A 137 18.29 -25.51 -5.79
C ALA A 137 19.42 -26.26 -6.49
N ALA A 138 20.60 -26.35 -5.87
CA ALA A 138 21.75 -27.07 -6.41
C ALA A 138 21.43 -28.55 -6.69
N TYR A 139 20.65 -29.21 -5.82
CA TYR A 139 20.19 -30.59 -6.03
C TYR A 139 19.23 -30.74 -7.22
N ASN A 140 18.49 -29.70 -7.56
CA ASN A 140 17.48 -29.71 -8.61
C ASN A 140 18.00 -29.23 -9.99
N LEU A 141 19.27 -28.84 -10.09
CA LEU A 141 19.93 -28.58 -11.37
C LEU A 141 20.29 -29.92 -12.05
N ALA A 142 19.93 -30.06 -13.32
CA ALA A 142 20.15 -31.29 -14.08
C ALA A 142 21.39 -31.24 -14.99
N ARG A 143 21.78 -30.04 -15.42
CA ARG A 143 22.81 -29.75 -16.44
C ARG A 143 24.01 -29.01 -15.86
N LEU A 144 23.78 -28.19 -14.84
CA LEU A 144 24.83 -27.43 -14.17
C LEU A 144 25.12 -28.01 -12.78
N ARG A 145 26.35 -27.80 -12.32
CA ARG A 145 26.72 -28.02 -10.92
C ARG A 145 27.09 -26.67 -10.33
N ALA A 146 26.45 -26.31 -9.24
CA ALA A 146 26.81 -25.14 -8.46
C ALA A 146 27.88 -25.50 -7.42
N SER A 147 28.96 -24.72 -7.33
CA SER A 147 29.87 -24.78 -6.20
C SER A 147 29.45 -23.76 -5.13
N TRP A 148 29.82 -24.03 -3.88
CA TRP A 148 29.65 -23.07 -2.80
C TRP A 148 30.98 -22.39 -2.52
N ASP A 149 30.96 -21.07 -2.47
CA ASP A 149 31.98 -20.28 -1.76
C ASP A 149 33.44 -20.56 -2.16
N THR A 150 33.69 -20.73 -3.47
CA THR A 150 35.05 -20.93 -4.01
C THR A 150 35.43 -19.77 -4.91
N GLY A 151 36.48 -19.04 -4.53
CA GLY A 151 37.09 -17.93 -5.30
C GLY A 151 37.87 -18.35 -6.55
N ASP A 152 37.72 -19.59 -7.01
CA ASP A 152 38.34 -20.08 -8.24
C ASP A 152 37.39 -19.78 -9.41
N GLY A 153 37.78 -18.81 -10.24
CA GLY A 153 36.93 -18.26 -11.29
C GLY A 153 36.46 -19.30 -12.34
N GLY A 154 35.23 -19.11 -12.80
CA GLY A 154 34.58 -19.90 -13.85
C GLY A 154 33.57 -20.92 -13.33
N GLY A 155 32.33 -20.83 -13.81
CA GLY A 155 31.24 -21.75 -13.44
C GLY A 155 30.04 -21.07 -12.79
N LEU A 156 29.12 -21.89 -12.27
CA LEU A 156 27.99 -21.46 -11.45
C LEU A 156 28.38 -21.56 -9.98
N ILE A 157 28.32 -20.44 -9.26
CA ILE A 157 28.69 -20.32 -7.85
C ILE A 157 27.45 -19.90 -7.07
N PHE A 158 27.17 -20.56 -5.94
CA PHE A 158 26.16 -20.14 -4.98
C PHE A 158 26.83 -19.50 -3.77
N ALA A 159 26.28 -18.39 -3.30
CA ALA A 159 26.71 -17.71 -2.08
C ALA A 159 25.51 -17.36 -1.21
N GLU A 160 25.74 -17.37 0.10
CA GLU A 160 24.78 -16.88 1.09
C GLU A 160 24.93 -15.37 1.22
N ALA A 161 24.04 -14.63 0.58
CA ALA A 161 24.03 -13.17 0.58
C ALA A 161 22.64 -12.64 0.23
N ASN A 162 22.29 -11.49 0.82
CA ASN A 162 21.04 -10.80 0.51
C ASN A 162 21.34 -9.60 -0.40
N LEU A 163 21.07 -9.77 -1.70
CA LEU A 163 21.19 -8.71 -2.70
C LEU A 163 19.80 -8.29 -3.18
N ARG A 164 19.56 -6.97 -3.22
CA ARG A 164 18.31 -6.40 -3.76
C ARG A 164 18.22 -6.58 -5.27
N ASP A 165 19.30 -6.30 -5.98
CA ASP A 165 19.37 -6.42 -7.43
C ASP A 165 20.64 -7.17 -7.85
N GLY A 166 20.58 -7.75 -9.04
CA GLY A 166 21.70 -8.43 -9.69
C GLY A 166 22.13 -7.69 -10.94
N PHE A 167 23.33 -8.01 -11.43
CA PHE A 167 23.88 -7.41 -12.64
C PHE A 167 24.69 -8.41 -13.46
N ILE A 168 24.76 -8.17 -14.77
CA ILE A 168 25.62 -8.88 -15.72
C ILE A 168 26.59 -7.86 -16.29
N ALA A 169 27.88 -8.05 -16.02
CA ALA A 169 28.96 -7.19 -16.49
C ALA A 169 29.81 -7.91 -17.55
N PRO A 170 29.55 -7.71 -18.86
CA PRO A 170 30.27 -8.39 -19.93
C PRO A 170 31.78 -8.17 -19.91
N GLY A 171 32.23 -6.96 -19.55
CA GLY A 171 33.65 -6.61 -19.48
C GLY A 171 34.41 -7.35 -18.39
N LEU A 172 33.73 -7.69 -17.28
CA LEU A 172 34.30 -8.45 -16.16
C LEU A 172 34.06 -9.96 -16.28
N LYS A 173 33.28 -10.40 -17.29
CA LYS A 173 32.77 -11.78 -17.38
C LYS A 173 32.15 -12.24 -16.06
N LEU A 174 31.35 -11.36 -15.44
CA LEU A 174 30.71 -11.59 -14.14
C LEU A 174 29.19 -11.44 -14.29
N ALA A 175 28.43 -12.40 -13.78
CA ALA A 175 26.99 -12.33 -13.67
C ALA A 175 26.60 -12.61 -12.21
N VAL A 176 25.97 -11.65 -11.54
CA VAL A 176 25.48 -11.75 -10.17
C VAL A 176 23.97 -11.73 -10.20
N VAL A 177 23.32 -12.78 -9.69
CA VAL A 177 21.89 -13.01 -9.82
C VAL A 177 21.29 -13.34 -8.44
N PRO A 178 20.47 -12.49 -7.83
CA PRO A 178 19.79 -12.87 -6.60
C PRO A 178 18.70 -13.92 -6.87
N GLU A 179 18.45 -14.82 -5.91
CA GLU A 179 17.44 -15.89 -6.00
C GLU A 179 16.09 -15.40 -6.56
N HIS A 180 15.62 -14.26 -6.08
CA HIS A 180 14.30 -13.73 -6.44
C HIS A 180 14.24 -13.20 -7.88
N ARG A 181 15.38 -12.84 -8.49
CA ARG A 181 15.49 -12.50 -9.93
C ARG A 181 15.76 -13.72 -10.79
N LEU A 182 16.37 -14.76 -10.22
CA LEU A 182 16.61 -16.03 -10.92
C LEU A 182 15.30 -16.75 -11.25
N LEU A 183 14.32 -16.66 -10.34
CA LEU A 183 13.02 -17.28 -10.49
C LEU A 183 11.96 -16.18 -10.50
N HIS A 184 11.44 -15.86 -11.69
CA HIS A 184 10.21 -15.10 -11.87
C HIS A 184 9.04 -15.96 -11.38
N ARG A 185 8.94 -16.11 -10.06
CA ARG A 185 7.77 -16.66 -9.40
C ARG A 185 6.64 -15.65 -9.61
N ARG A 186 5.94 -15.76 -10.74
CA ARG A 186 4.48 -15.69 -10.69
C ARG A 186 4.14 -16.62 -9.53
N LYS A 187 3.64 -16.09 -8.40
CA LYS A 187 3.03 -16.92 -7.36
C LYS A 187 2.17 -17.92 -8.11
N ALA A 188 2.63 -19.17 -8.20
CA ALA A 188 1.94 -20.19 -8.96
C ALA A 188 0.49 -20.17 -8.47
N ALA A 189 -0.44 -20.30 -9.40
CA ALA A 189 -1.85 -20.42 -9.09
C ALA A 189 -2.05 -21.63 -8.18
N MET A 190 -1.86 -21.43 -6.87
CA MET A 190 -2.82 -21.96 -5.91
C MET A 190 -4.16 -21.48 -6.44
N ALA A 191 -5.10 -22.41 -6.64
CA ALA A 191 -6.52 -22.07 -6.72
C ALA A 191 -6.76 -20.90 -5.76
N PRO A 192 -7.35 -19.79 -6.23
CA PRO A 192 -7.13 -18.46 -5.67
C PRO A 192 -7.27 -18.53 -4.16
N ALA A 193 -6.13 -18.60 -3.45
CA ALA A 193 -6.10 -18.25 -2.06
C ALA A 193 -6.42 -16.77 -2.13
N ARG A 194 -7.70 -16.43 -1.92
CA ARG A 194 -8.30 -15.09 -1.95
C ARG A 194 -7.33 -14.13 -1.27
N ARG A 195 -6.43 -13.53 -2.05
CA ARG A 195 -5.35 -12.67 -1.54
C ARG A 195 -5.86 -11.29 -1.14
N GLY A 196 -7.17 -11.05 -1.25
CA GLY A 196 -7.85 -9.96 -0.54
C GLY A 196 -7.92 -10.16 0.98
N ARG A 197 -7.66 -11.36 1.51
CA ARG A 197 -7.85 -11.66 2.95
C ARG A 197 -6.71 -11.27 3.88
N GLY A 198 -5.54 -10.91 3.34
CA GLY A 198 -4.39 -10.50 4.15
C GLY A 198 -4.43 -9.03 4.60
N LEU A 199 -5.14 -8.17 3.85
CA LEU A 199 -5.14 -6.72 4.09
C LEU A 199 -5.72 -6.37 5.46
N LEU A 200 -6.74 -7.09 5.93
CA LEU A 200 -7.39 -6.83 7.23
C LEU A 200 -6.49 -7.08 8.46
N ARG A 201 -5.37 -7.80 8.33
CA ARG A 201 -4.54 -8.20 9.48
C ARG A 201 -3.38 -7.26 9.77
N SER A 202 -3.11 -6.31 8.88
CA SER A 202 -2.01 -5.35 8.99
C SER A 202 -2.38 -4.07 9.75
N PHE A 203 -3.60 -3.96 10.30
CA PHE A 203 -4.08 -2.73 10.90
C PHE A 203 -3.96 -2.80 12.42
N THR A 204 -2.89 -2.23 12.99
CA THR A 204 -2.94 -1.08 13.92
C THR A 204 -1.71 -0.95 14.81
N ASP A 205 -1.12 0.24 14.91
CA ASP A 205 -0.30 0.58 16.08
C ASP A 205 -1.25 0.80 17.27
N LEU A 206 -1.52 -0.26 18.03
CA LEU A 206 -2.37 -0.22 19.22
C LEU A 206 -1.60 0.53 20.32
N ARG A 207 -2.15 1.64 20.78
CA ARG A 207 -1.58 2.48 21.85
C ARG A 207 -2.45 2.40 23.09
N THR A 208 -1.80 2.46 24.25
CA THR A 208 -2.47 2.58 25.54
C THR A 208 -3.43 3.78 25.51
N GLY A 209 -4.69 3.55 25.87
CA GLY A 209 -5.79 4.51 25.81
C GLY A 209 -6.69 4.39 24.59
N ASP A 210 -6.27 3.66 23.54
CA ASP A 210 -7.10 3.39 22.35
C ASP A 210 -8.39 2.66 22.71
N ILE A 211 -9.45 2.94 21.95
CA ILE A 211 -10.70 2.18 22.04
C ILE A 211 -10.60 0.97 21.13
N VAL A 212 -10.99 -0.18 21.65
CA VAL A 212 -10.98 -1.47 20.97
C VAL A 212 -12.33 -2.13 21.05
N VAL A 213 -12.59 -3.05 20.12
CA VAL A 213 -13.76 -3.91 20.12
C VAL A 213 -13.29 -5.33 20.39
N HIS A 214 -13.70 -5.87 21.53
CA HIS A 214 -13.58 -7.28 21.81
C HIS A 214 -14.79 -8.01 21.22
N GLU A 215 -14.55 -9.01 20.37
CA GLU A 215 -15.60 -9.71 19.63
C GLU A 215 -16.76 -10.22 20.53
N ASP A 216 -16.43 -10.78 21.69
CA ASP A 216 -17.39 -11.36 22.64
C ASP A 216 -17.98 -10.36 23.67
N HIS A 217 -17.26 -9.27 23.97
CA HIS A 217 -17.55 -8.43 25.15
C HIS A 217 -17.90 -6.98 24.81
N GLY A 218 -17.65 -6.57 23.56
CA GLY A 218 -17.97 -5.24 23.06
C GLY A 218 -16.84 -4.24 23.17
N VAL A 219 -17.21 -2.96 23.17
CA VAL A 219 -16.30 -1.83 23.13
C VAL A 219 -15.61 -1.65 24.49
N ALA A 220 -14.29 -1.63 24.49
CA ALA A 220 -13.43 -1.47 25.66
C ALA A 220 -12.33 -0.44 25.38
N ARG A 221 -11.66 0.05 26.43
CA ARG A 221 -10.43 0.82 26.33
C ARG A 221 -9.24 -0.11 26.58
N PHE A 222 -8.24 -0.06 25.72
CA PHE A 222 -6.99 -0.77 25.92
C PHE A 222 -6.13 -0.02 26.94
N ALA A 223 -5.83 -0.64 28.08
CA ALA A 223 -5.06 -0.04 29.17
C ALA A 223 -3.58 -0.45 29.18
N GLY A 224 -3.17 -1.37 28.30
CA GLY A 224 -1.78 -1.81 28.14
C GLY A 224 -1.60 -3.31 28.31
N PHE A 225 -0.35 -3.73 28.45
CA PHE A 225 0.01 -5.10 28.82
C PHE A 225 0.35 -5.18 30.31
N ASP A 226 -0.16 -6.22 30.97
CA ASP A 226 0.13 -6.53 32.35
C ASP A 226 0.75 -7.93 32.43
N THR A 227 2.00 -8.01 32.88
CA THR A 227 2.70 -9.27 33.07
C THR A 227 2.35 -9.83 34.45
N LYS A 228 1.59 -10.93 34.48
CA LYS A 228 1.13 -11.56 35.73
C LYS A 228 1.69 -12.95 35.89
N SER A 229 2.11 -13.25 37.11
CA SER A 229 2.42 -14.61 37.55
C SER A 229 1.19 -15.23 38.23
N VAL A 230 0.56 -16.19 37.57
CA VAL A 230 -0.60 -16.93 38.08
C VAL A 230 -0.24 -18.40 38.22
N ALA A 231 -0.45 -18.97 39.41
CA ALA A 231 -0.15 -20.37 39.71
C ALA A 231 1.30 -20.80 39.37
N GLY A 232 2.27 -19.88 39.56
CA GLY A 232 3.69 -20.13 39.31
C GLY A 232 4.12 -20.02 37.85
N VAL A 233 3.26 -19.48 36.96
CA VAL A 233 3.55 -19.25 35.54
C VAL A 233 3.36 -17.78 35.22
N THR A 234 4.36 -17.17 34.59
CA THR A 234 4.37 -15.76 34.19
C THR A 234 3.93 -15.60 32.73
N ARG A 235 2.88 -14.81 32.52
CA ARG A 235 2.31 -14.52 31.19
C ARG A 235 1.98 -13.05 31.05
N ASP A 236 2.03 -12.58 29.81
CA ASP A 236 1.47 -11.28 29.44
C ASP A 236 -0.05 -11.39 29.28
N TYR A 237 -0.77 -10.36 29.72
CA TYR A 237 -2.20 -10.18 29.51
C TYR A 237 -2.46 -8.79 28.93
N LEU A 238 -3.44 -8.67 28.03
CA LEU A 238 -3.98 -7.38 27.61
C LEU A 238 -5.00 -6.93 28.64
N GLU A 239 -4.81 -5.73 29.20
CA GLU A 239 -5.77 -5.12 30.10
C GLU A 239 -6.79 -4.32 29.30
N LEU A 240 -8.07 -4.70 29.43
CA LEU A 240 -9.20 -4.03 28.80
C LEU A 240 -10.14 -3.45 29.87
N GLU A 241 -10.40 -2.15 29.78
CA GLU A 241 -11.32 -1.44 30.65
C GLU A 241 -12.68 -1.27 29.97
N PHE A 242 -13.73 -1.71 30.65
CA PHE A 242 -15.12 -1.62 30.21
C PHE A 242 -15.86 -0.52 30.96
N GLN A 243 -17.17 -0.37 30.73
CA GLN A 243 -17.96 0.66 31.39
C GLN A 243 -17.91 0.53 32.93
N GLY A 244 -17.65 1.64 33.62
CA GLY A 244 -17.56 1.68 35.08
C GLY A 244 -16.15 1.35 35.57
N SER A 245 -16.02 0.35 36.45
CA SER A 245 -14.74 -0.13 36.99
C SER A 245 -14.41 -1.56 36.56
N ASP A 246 -15.10 -2.06 35.53
CA ASP A 246 -14.99 -3.43 35.04
C ASP A 246 -13.70 -3.58 34.20
N LYS A 247 -12.88 -4.59 34.54
CA LYS A 247 -11.61 -4.88 33.85
C LYS A 247 -11.55 -6.35 33.42
N VAL A 248 -11.06 -6.59 32.20
CA VAL A 248 -10.78 -7.93 31.67
C VAL A 248 -9.29 -8.04 31.37
N PHE A 249 -8.66 -9.07 31.92
CA PHE A 249 -7.29 -9.46 31.56
C PHE A 249 -7.38 -10.57 30.52
N MET A 250 -7.19 -10.21 29.26
CA MET A 250 -7.27 -11.15 28.15
C MET A 250 -5.88 -11.74 27.86
N PRO A 251 -5.74 -13.06 27.74
CA PRO A 251 -4.46 -13.66 27.33
C PRO A 251 -4.02 -13.15 25.95
N VAL A 252 -2.71 -12.91 25.76
CA VAL A 252 -2.16 -12.40 24.49
C VAL A 252 -2.50 -13.26 23.27
N GLU A 253 -2.83 -14.52 23.48
CA GLU A 253 -3.11 -15.44 22.39
C GLU A 253 -4.51 -15.25 21.79
N GLN A 254 -5.37 -14.51 22.49
CA GLN A 254 -6.68 -14.10 22.01
C GLN A 254 -6.67 -12.71 21.35
N LEU A 255 -5.49 -12.14 21.07
CA LEU A 255 -5.34 -10.82 20.46
C LEU A 255 -6.09 -10.72 19.12
N ALA A 256 -6.24 -11.82 18.39
CA ALA A 256 -7.05 -11.89 17.16
C ALA A 256 -8.55 -11.58 17.36
N LYS A 257 -9.08 -11.61 18.59
CA LYS A 257 -10.47 -11.25 18.92
C LYS A 257 -10.66 -9.76 19.18
N ILE A 258 -9.57 -9.00 19.17
CA ILE A 258 -9.58 -7.57 19.40
C ILE A 258 -9.33 -6.87 18.07
N SER A 259 -10.21 -5.95 17.75
CA SER A 259 -10.06 -5.00 16.65
C SER A 259 -10.00 -3.59 17.22
N ARG A 260 -9.33 -2.66 16.55
CA ARG A 260 -9.42 -1.25 16.96
C ARG A 260 -10.82 -0.74 16.62
N TYR A 261 -11.42 0.00 17.54
CA TYR A 261 -12.72 0.61 17.28
C TYR A 261 -12.54 1.77 16.28
N MET A 262 -13.27 1.69 15.17
CA MET A 262 -13.39 2.75 14.18
C MET A 262 -14.88 3.08 14.00
N GLY A 263 -15.29 4.23 14.53
CA GLY A 263 -16.70 4.67 14.58
C GLY A 263 -16.92 6.05 13.96
N ALA A 264 -18.17 6.50 13.94
CA ALA A 264 -18.56 7.79 13.35
C ALA A 264 -18.45 8.94 14.37
N GLY A 265 -17.55 9.89 14.12
CA GLY A 265 -17.46 11.18 14.81
C GLY A 265 -16.39 11.30 15.90
N SER A 266 -16.19 12.54 16.38
CA SER A 266 -15.15 12.95 17.35
C SER A 266 -15.42 12.53 18.80
N GLY A 267 -16.52 11.82 19.07
CA GLY A 267 -16.92 11.36 20.40
C GLY A 267 -16.44 9.94 20.68
N ASN A 268 -15.86 9.71 21.86
CA ASN A 268 -15.56 8.35 22.33
C ASN A 268 -16.87 7.56 22.44
N PRO A 269 -16.95 6.33 21.88
CA PRO A 269 -18.13 5.49 22.03
C PRO A 269 -18.37 5.14 23.49
N THR A 270 -19.63 4.87 23.83
CA THR A 270 -19.96 4.32 25.14
C THR A 270 -19.34 2.94 25.29
N LEU A 271 -18.48 2.76 26.30
CA LEU A 271 -17.92 1.46 26.62
C LEU A 271 -19.04 0.46 26.93
N SER A 272 -18.82 -0.80 26.56
CA SER A 272 -19.77 -1.88 26.81
C SER A 272 -19.75 -2.30 28.27
N LYS A 273 -20.88 -2.83 28.77
CA LYS A 273 -21.00 -3.38 30.12
C LYS A 273 -20.80 -4.90 30.09
N LEU A 274 -19.96 -5.43 30.97
CA LEU A 274 -19.72 -6.87 31.03
C LEU A 274 -20.96 -7.63 31.55
N GLY A 275 -21.18 -8.83 30.99
CA GLY A 275 -22.28 -9.72 31.39
C GLY A 275 -23.69 -9.32 30.92
N GLY A 276 -23.83 -8.26 30.13
CA GLY A 276 -25.11 -7.83 29.55
C GLY A 276 -25.41 -8.48 28.19
N LYS A 277 -26.70 -8.67 27.85
CA LYS A 277 -27.16 -9.15 26.53
C LYS A 277 -27.20 -8.08 25.44
N SER A 278 -26.85 -6.83 25.77
CA SER A 278 -26.91 -5.70 24.84
C SER A 278 -25.97 -5.89 23.65
N TRP A 279 -24.74 -6.36 23.90
CA TRP A 279 -23.75 -6.63 22.86
C TRP A 279 -24.20 -7.74 21.92
N GLU A 280 -24.67 -8.88 22.45
CA GLU A 280 -25.20 -9.99 21.64
C GLU A 280 -26.37 -9.55 20.74
N THR A 281 -27.29 -8.75 21.29
CA THR A 281 -28.45 -8.23 20.55
C THR A 281 -28.00 -7.30 19.41
N LEU A 282 -27.01 -6.45 19.68
CA LEU A 282 -26.43 -5.55 18.69
C LEU A 282 -25.70 -6.33 17.58
N LYS A 283 -24.88 -7.31 17.95
CA LYS A 283 -24.18 -8.23 17.03
C LYS A 283 -25.17 -8.96 16.12
N ALA A 284 -26.26 -9.47 16.69
CA ALA A 284 -27.31 -10.17 15.94
C ALA A 284 -28.06 -9.26 14.95
N ARG A 285 -28.31 -8.00 15.31
CA ARG A 285 -28.96 -7.03 14.42
C ARG A 285 -28.05 -6.65 13.24
N ALA A 286 -26.78 -6.37 13.52
CA ALA A 286 -25.83 -6.03 12.47
C ALA A 286 -25.50 -7.20 11.55
N ARG A 287 -25.44 -8.43 12.07
CA ARG A 287 -25.29 -9.63 11.23
C ARG A 287 -26.43 -9.76 10.22
N ARG A 288 -27.69 -9.48 10.63
CA ARG A 288 -28.81 -9.45 9.69
C ARG A 288 -28.65 -8.37 8.62
N ALA A 289 -28.29 -7.15 9.02
CA ALA A 289 -28.06 -6.06 8.08
C ALA A 289 -26.91 -6.36 7.09
N ALA A 290 -25.83 -7.00 7.55
CA ALA A 290 -24.73 -7.45 6.71
C ALA A 290 -25.17 -8.54 5.73
N HIS A 291 -26.03 -9.47 6.17
CA HIS A 291 -26.61 -10.52 5.32
C HIS A 291 -27.54 -9.96 4.24
N ASP A 292 -28.38 -8.98 4.57
CA ASP A 292 -29.25 -8.31 3.59
C ASP A 292 -28.41 -7.59 2.51
N LEU A 293 -27.37 -6.87 2.94
CA LEU A 293 -26.42 -6.19 2.04
C LEU A 293 -25.64 -7.20 1.19
N ALA A 294 -25.16 -8.30 1.77
CA ALA A 294 -24.51 -9.38 1.03
C ALA A 294 -25.42 -9.93 -0.07
N GLY A 295 -26.70 -10.14 0.24
CA GLY A 295 -27.71 -10.58 -0.72
C GLY A 295 -27.89 -9.61 -1.89
N GLU A 296 -27.99 -8.30 -1.62
CA GLU A 296 -28.07 -7.28 -2.67
C GLU A 296 -26.83 -7.29 -3.58
N LEU A 297 -25.63 -7.34 -2.98
CA LEU A 297 -24.36 -7.34 -3.70
C LEU A 297 -24.18 -8.62 -4.54
N LEU A 298 -24.49 -9.78 -3.96
CA LEU A 298 -24.42 -11.07 -4.64
C LEU A 298 -25.42 -11.17 -5.78
N ASN A 299 -26.65 -10.67 -5.62
CA ASN A 299 -27.61 -10.65 -6.72
C ASN A 299 -27.09 -9.84 -7.91
N LEU A 300 -26.51 -8.66 -7.67
CA LEU A 300 -25.93 -7.82 -8.73
C LEU A 300 -24.78 -8.53 -9.48
N TYR A 301 -23.92 -9.27 -8.77
CA TYR A 301 -22.82 -10.01 -9.38
C TYR A 301 -23.21 -11.38 -9.93
N ALA A 302 -24.25 -12.02 -9.40
CA ALA A 302 -24.82 -13.25 -9.93
C ALA A 302 -25.47 -12.99 -11.29
N GLU A 303 -26.18 -11.87 -11.46
CA GLU A 303 -26.67 -11.45 -12.77
C GLU A 303 -25.53 -11.25 -13.78
N ARG A 304 -24.39 -10.72 -13.33
CA ARG A 304 -23.19 -10.54 -14.17
C ARG A 304 -22.53 -11.87 -14.53
N ARG A 305 -22.35 -12.78 -13.56
CA ARG A 305 -21.76 -14.13 -13.76
C ARG A 305 -22.60 -15.02 -14.67
N ARG A 306 -23.92 -14.86 -14.66
CA ARG A 306 -24.85 -15.60 -15.55
C ARG A 306 -24.78 -15.12 -17.00
N ARG A 307 -24.28 -13.92 -17.25
CA ARG A 307 -24.13 -13.37 -18.59
C ARG A 307 -22.76 -13.73 -19.15
N ARG A 308 -22.75 -14.21 -20.39
CA ARG A 308 -21.54 -14.34 -21.19
C ARG A 308 -21.17 -12.96 -21.74
N GLY A 309 -19.95 -12.51 -21.44
CA GLY A 309 -19.32 -11.32 -22.00
C GLY A 309 -18.69 -11.60 -23.36
N HIS A 310 -17.86 -10.67 -23.81
CA HIS A 310 -17.04 -10.84 -25.01
C HIS A 310 -15.61 -11.20 -24.59
N ALA A 311 -15.17 -12.41 -24.91
CA ALA A 311 -13.78 -12.79 -24.72
C ALA A 311 -12.94 -12.20 -25.85
N PHE A 312 -12.05 -11.26 -25.50
CA PHE A 312 -11.09 -10.69 -26.43
C PHE A 312 -10.02 -11.73 -26.82
N PRO A 313 -9.47 -11.67 -28.04
CA PRO A 313 -8.42 -12.59 -28.48
C PRO A 313 -7.11 -12.35 -27.72
N PRO A 314 -6.20 -13.35 -27.67
CA PRO A 314 -4.82 -13.16 -27.22
C PRO A 314 -4.11 -12.05 -27.97
N ASP A 315 -3.08 -11.46 -27.35
CA ASP A 315 -2.33 -10.34 -27.93
C ASP A 315 -1.71 -10.68 -29.29
N THR A 316 -1.98 -9.81 -30.27
CA THR A 316 -1.38 -9.84 -31.61
C THR A 316 -0.01 -9.16 -31.62
N ASP A 317 0.73 -9.30 -32.73
CA ASP A 317 2.04 -8.66 -32.86
C ASP A 317 1.95 -7.12 -32.79
N TRP A 318 0.86 -6.52 -33.27
CA TRP A 318 0.59 -5.08 -33.10
C TRP A 318 0.41 -4.67 -31.64
N VAL A 319 -0.23 -5.50 -30.82
CA VAL A 319 -0.36 -5.21 -29.37
C VAL A 319 1.01 -5.23 -28.72
N ARG A 320 1.88 -6.18 -29.07
CA ARG A 320 3.24 -6.25 -28.52
C ARG A 320 4.10 -5.08 -28.97
N GLU A 321 4.06 -4.74 -30.26
CA GLU A 321 4.78 -3.59 -30.80
C GLU A 321 4.33 -2.28 -30.12
N PHE A 322 3.02 -2.09 -29.94
CA PHE A 322 2.46 -0.94 -29.24
C PHE A 322 2.98 -0.83 -27.80
N GLU A 323 3.08 -1.96 -27.10
CA GLU A 323 3.63 -2.00 -25.74
C GLU A 323 5.13 -1.74 -25.69
N GLU A 324 5.90 -2.28 -26.63
CA GLU A 324 7.35 -2.07 -26.75
C GLU A 324 7.71 -0.62 -27.11
N GLN A 325 6.81 0.10 -27.79
CA GLN A 325 6.94 1.53 -28.08
C GLN A 325 6.66 2.44 -26.87
N PHE A 326 6.36 1.89 -25.70
CA PHE A 326 6.21 2.70 -24.48
C PHE A 326 7.57 3.29 -24.07
N PRO A 327 7.71 4.63 -24.00
CA PRO A 327 9.00 5.28 -23.78
C PRO A 327 9.53 5.19 -22.34
N TYR A 328 8.77 4.56 -21.43
CA TYR A 328 9.13 4.41 -20.02
C TYR A 328 9.15 2.92 -19.66
N GLN A 329 9.95 2.56 -18.67
CA GLN A 329 9.94 1.20 -18.12
C GLN A 329 8.76 1.06 -17.14
N GLU A 330 7.94 0.01 -17.31
CA GLU A 330 6.83 -0.22 -16.39
C GLU A 330 7.31 -0.74 -15.04
N THR A 331 6.64 -0.30 -13.97
CA THR A 331 6.86 -0.84 -12.63
C THR A 331 6.30 -2.27 -12.50
N SER A 332 6.71 -2.99 -11.46
CA SER A 332 6.15 -4.33 -11.14
C SER A 332 4.63 -4.29 -11.04
N ASP A 333 4.09 -3.28 -10.36
CA ASP A 333 2.66 -3.15 -10.09
C ASP A 333 1.88 -2.77 -11.34
N GLN A 334 2.46 -1.92 -12.21
CA GLN A 334 1.89 -1.61 -13.52
C GLN A 334 1.80 -2.85 -14.39
N ARG A 335 2.88 -3.65 -14.45
CA ARG A 335 2.92 -4.89 -15.23
C ARG A 335 1.90 -5.91 -14.70
N GLU A 336 1.78 -6.05 -13.39
CA GLU A 336 0.75 -6.90 -12.78
C GLU A 336 -0.66 -6.41 -13.11
N ALA A 337 -0.94 -5.10 -13.01
CA ALA A 337 -2.24 -4.54 -13.37
C ALA A 337 -2.59 -4.75 -14.85
N ILE A 338 -1.62 -4.59 -15.75
CA ILE A 338 -1.78 -4.84 -17.20
C ILE A 338 -2.12 -6.31 -17.46
N ASP A 339 -1.34 -7.23 -16.88
CA ASP A 339 -1.56 -8.67 -16.98
C ASP A 339 -2.95 -9.09 -16.48
N GLN A 340 -3.39 -8.52 -15.35
CA GLN A 340 -4.70 -8.81 -14.76
C GLN A 340 -5.84 -8.29 -15.64
N VAL A 341 -5.74 -7.05 -16.15
CA VAL A 341 -6.75 -6.46 -17.06
C VAL A 341 -6.84 -7.28 -18.36
N LYS A 342 -5.71 -7.63 -18.97
CA LYS A 342 -5.70 -8.44 -20.20
C LYS A 342 -6.27 -9.84 -19.96
N GLY A 343 -5.89 -10.49 -18.86
CA GLY A 343 -6.42 -11.80 -18.49
C GLY A 343 -7.93 -11.79 -18.26
N ASP A 344 -8.47 -10.72 -17.68
CA ASP A 344 -9.92 -10.56 -17.52
C ASP A 344 -10.62 -10.31 -18.86
N MET A 345 -10.04 -9.48 -19.74
CA MET A 345 -10.58 -9.23 -21.08
C MET A 345 -10.62 -10.50 -21.95
N GLU A 346 -9.67 -11.43 -21.76
CA GLU A 346 -9.65 -12.72 -22.47
C GLU A 346 -10.67 -13.73 -21.90
N SER A 347 -11.35 -13.39 -20.82
CA SER A 347 -12.35 -14.26 -20.18
C SER A 347 -13.71 -14.20 -20.87
N GLU A 348 -14.50 -15.28 -20.75
CA GLU A 348 -15.92 -15.26 -21.14
C GLU A 348 -16.80 -14.41 -20.19
N ARG A 349 -16.24 -13.93 -19.07
CA ARG A 349 -16.97 -13.15 -18.06
C ARG A 349 -16.72 -11.66 -18.26
N PRO A 350 -17.77 -10.80 -18.23
CA PRO A 350 -17.57 -9.37 -18.35
C PRO A 350 -16.71 -8.80 -17.22
N MET A 351 -15.57 -8.19 -17.54
CA MET A 351 -14.63 -7.60 -16.57
C MET A 351 -15.25 -6.41 -15.80
N ASP A 352 -15.03 -6.30 -14.49
CA ASP A 352 -15.33 -5.10 -13.68
C ASP A 352 -14.20 -4.80 -12.71
N ARG A 353 -13.16 -4.14 -13.23
CA ARG A 353 -11.93 -3.90 -12.49
C ARG A 353 -11.80 -2.44 -12.09
N LEU A 354 -11.41 -2.20 -10.85
CA LEU A 354 -10.97 -0.87 -10.40
C LEU A 354 -9.44 -0.83 -10.35
N ILE A 355 -8.85 0.08 -11.10
CA ILE A 355 -7.43 0.40 -11.04
C ILE A 355 -7.25 1.56 -10.05
N CYS A 356 -6.60 1.26 -8.93
CA CYS A 356 -6.21 2.22 -7.92
C CYS A 356 -4.72 2.50 -8.03
N GLY A 357 -4.33 3.75 -7.88
CA GLY A 357 -2.94 4.15 -7.81
C GLY A 357 -2.86 5.66 -7.76
N ASP A 358 -1.75 6.21 -7.29
CA ASP A 358 -1.64 7.66 -7.17
C ASP A 358 -1.73 8.35 -8.55
N VAL A 359 -2.06 9.64 -8.53
CA VAL A 359 -2.07 10.49 -9.73
C VAL A 359 -0.70 10.40 -10.38
N GLY A 360 -0.61 10.04 -11.66
CA GLY A 360 0.67 9.91 -12.38
C GLY A 360 1.36 8.54 -12.31
N TYR A 361 0.74 7.51 -11.71
CA TYR A 361 1.33 6.15 -11.65
C TYR A 361 1.00 5.29 -12.87
N GLY A 362 0.73 5.92 -14.01
CA GLY A 362 0.46 5.18 -15.25
C GLY A 362 -0.89 4.46 -15.30
N LYS A 363 -1.88 4.83 -14.47
CA LYS A 363 -3.27 4.31 -14.59
C LYS A 363 -3.81 4.44 -16.02
N THR A 364 -3.56 5.59 -16.64
CA THR A 364 -3.94 5.88 -18.03
C THR A 364 -3.27 4.92 -19.00
N GLU A 365 -2.01 4.51 -18.77
CA GLU A 365 -1.31 3.56 -19.64
C GLU A 365 -1.96 2.17 -19.60
N VAL A 366 -2.35 1.70 -18.41
CA VAL A 366 -3.10 0.44 -18.27
C VAL A 366 -4.43 0.49 -19.05
N ALA A 367 -5.17 1.59 -18.91
CA ALA A 367 -6.44 1.78 -19.62
C ALA A 367 -6.26 1.93 -21.14
N LEU A 368 -5.20 2.60 -21.58
CA LEU A 368 -4.90 2.81 -22.99
C LEU A 368 -4.50 1.49 -23.67
N ARG A 369 -3.71 0.63 -23.03
CA ARG A 369 -3.42 -0.73 -23.52
C ARG A 369 -4.67 -1.58 -23.67
N ALA A 370 -5.59 -1.51 -22.70
CA ALA A 370 -6.89 -2.17 -22.80
C ALA A 370 -7.73 -1.61 -23.95
N ALA A 371 -7.76 -0.28 -24.13
CA ALA A 371 -8.46 0.35 -25.23
C ALA A 371 -7.88 -0.05 -26.59
N PHE A 372 -6.55 -0.14 -26.71
CA PHE A 372 -5.88 -0.60 -27.92
C PHE A 372 -6.27 -2.04 -28.27
N LYS A 373 -6.18 -2.96 -27.30
CA LYS A 373 -6.59 -4.38 -27.48
C LYS A 373 -8.05 -4.48 -27.92
N ALA A 374 -8.94 -3.66 -27.35
CA ALA A 374 -10.34 -3.66 -27.73
C ALA A 374 -10.58 -3.11 -29.14
N ALA A 375 -9.95 -1.99 -29.48
CA ALA A 375 -10.06 -1.36 -30.81
C ALA A 375 -9.48 -2.23 -31.92
N GLU A 376 -8.32 -2.86 -31.68
CA GLU A 376 -7.69 -3.80 -32.62
C GLU A 376 -8.57 -5.02 -32.90
N ALA A 377 -9.27 -5.52 -31.87
CA ALA A 377 -10.27 -6.58 -32.01
C ALA A 377 -11.59 -6.13 -32.69
N GLY A 378 -11.66 -4.91 -33.22
CA GLY A 378 -12.82 -4.35 -33.91
C GLY A 378 -13.97 -3.96 -32.99
N LYS A 379 -13.70 -3.77 -31.68
CA LYS A 379 -14.68 -3.30 -30.71
C LYS A 379 -14.45 -1.83 -30.38
N GLN A 380 -15.55 -1.09 -30.26
CA GLN A 380 -15.51 0.32 -29.89
C GLN A 380 -15.30 0.49 -28.38
N VAL A 381 -14.64 1.59 -28.01
CA VAL A 381 -14.29 1.95 -26.64
C VAL A 381 -14.92 3.29 -26.29
N LEU A 382 -15.54 3.37 -25.11
CA LEU A 382 -15.96 4.64 -24.50
C LEU A 382 -15.03 4.99 -23.35
N VAL A 383 -14.50 6.22 -23.35
CA VAL A 383 -13.72 6.76 -22.23
C VAL A 383 -14.51 7.91 -21.62
N LEU A 384 -15.08 7.67 -20.44
CA LEU A 384 -15.89 8.61 -19.70
C LEU A 384 -15.06 9.33 -18.65
N VAL A 385 -15.07 10.66 -18.69
CA VAL A 385 -14.32 11.53 -17.78
C VAL A 385 -15.22 12.62 -17.18
N PRO A 386 -14.92 13.18 -15.99
CA PRO A 386 -15.82 14.10 -15.32
C PRO A 386 -15.77 15.53 -15.88
N THR A 387 -14.64 15.96 -16.44
CA THR A 387 -14.42 17.35 -16.86
C THR A 387 -13.98 17.47 -18.32
N THR A 388 -14.28 18.61 -18.94
CA THR A 388 -13.88 18.94 -20.33
C THR A 388 -12.36 18.92 -20.48
N ILE A 389 -11.62 19.40 -19.47
CA ILE A 389 -10.15 19.44 -19.46
C ILE A 389 -9.57 18.01 -19.48
N LEU A 390 -10.08 17.12 -18.63
CA LEU A 390 -9.67 15.70 -18.66
C LEU A 390 -10.00 15.04 -20.01
N ALA A 391 -11.13 15.39 -20.62
CA ALA A 391 -11.50 14.85 -21.94
C ALA A 391 -10.46 15.25 -23.00
N GLN A 392 -10.01 16.51 -22.96
CA GLN A 392 -8.98 17.01 -23.85
C GLN A 392 -7.62 16.37 -23.58
N GLN A 393 -7.26 16.17 -22.30
CA GLN A 393 -5.99 15.53 -21.92
C GLN A 393 -5.92 14.07 -22.38
N HIS A 394 -6.97 13.29 -22.10
CA HIS A 394 -7.07 11.91 -22.57
C HIS A 394 -7.09 11.86 -24.10
N PHE A 395 -7.82 12.76 -24.77
CA PHE A 395 -7.81 12.87 -26.22
C PHE A 395 -6.42 13.14 -26.79
N GLY A 396 -5.66 14.08 -26.22
CA GLY A 396 -4.28 14.35 -26.62
C GLY A 396 -3.38 13.12 -26.46
N THR A 397 -3.42 12.49 -25.28
CA THR A 397 -2.59 11.32 -24.96
C THR A 397 -2.89 10.13 -25.88
N PHE A 398 -4.18 9.82 -26.08
CA PHE A 398 -4.60 8.72 -26.94
C PHE A 398 -4.26 9.00 -28.41
N SER A 399 -4.50 10.23 -28.89
CA SER A 399 -4.20 10.60 -30.27
C SER A 399 -2.70 10.58 -30.57
N GLU A 400 -1.86 10.91 -29.58
CA GLU A 400 -0.41 10.84 -29.71
C GLU A 400 0.09 9.40 -29.72
N ARG A 401 -0.30 8.60 -28.71
CA ARG A 401 0.13 7.19 -28.58
C ARG A 401 -0.36 6.31 -29.73
N LEU A 402 -1.51 6.62 -30.31
CA LEU A 402 -2.16 5.80 -31.36
C LEU A 402 -1.93 6.33 -32.79
N ARG A 403 -1.07 7.34 -32.97
CA ARG A 403 -0.87 8.04 -34.26
C ARG A 403 -0.47 7.10 -35.40
N ASP A 404 0.34 6.10 -35.11
CA ASP A 404 0.91 5.19 -36.11
C ASP A 404 0.00 3.98 -36.42
N TYR A 405 -1.18 3.92 -35.79
CA TYR A 405 -2.13 2.83 -35.92
C TYR A 405 -3.41 3.28 -36.63
N PRO A 406 -4.10 2.38 -37.37
CA PRO A 406 -5.33 2.70 -38.07
C PRO A 406 -6.55 2.76 -37.11
N ILE A 407 -6.39 3.41 -35.96
CA ILE A 407 -7.41 3.56 -34.91
C ILE A 407 -7.86 5.01 -34.87
N THR A 408 -9.15 5.25 -35.08
CA THR A 408 -9.73 6.59 -35.07
C THR A 408 -10.20 6.96 -33.67
N VAL A 409 -9.55 7.99 -33.10
CA VAL A 409 -9.92 8.59 -31.81
C VAL A 409 -10.67 9.89 -32.05
N GLU A 410 -11.83 10.07 -31.43
CA GLU A 410 -12.52 11.36 -31.36
C GLU A 410 -12.91 11.69 -29.92
N HIS A 411 -13.23 12.96 -29.66
CA HIS A 411 -13.73 13.37 -28.36
C HIS A 411 -15.04 14.17 -28.47
N VAL A 412 -15.82 14.18 -27.39
CA VAL A 412 -17.05 14.97 -27.25
C VAL A 412 -17.00 15.71 -25.92
N SER A 413 -16.79 17.03 -26.01
CA SER A 413 -16.66 17.93 -24.87
C SER A 413 -17.24 19.30 -25.23
N ARG A 414 -17.30 20.22 -24.26
CA ARG A 414 -17.75 21.61 -24.47
C ARG A 414 -16.86 22.41 -25.43
N PHE A 415 -15.61 21.99 -25.64
CA PHE A 415 -14.71 22.64 -26.61
C PHE A 415 -15.11 22.42 -28.07
N LEU A 416 -15.97 21.44 -28.36
CA LEU A 416 -16.52 21.25 -29.69
C LEU A 416 -17.86 21.94 -29.85
N SER A 417 -18.06 22.59 -31.00
CA SER A 417 -19.35 23.15 -31.37
C SER A 417 -20.42 22.05 -31.47
N SER A 418 -21.68 22.41 -31.29
CA SER A 418 -22.80 21.47 -31.40
C SER A 418 -22.89 20.78 -32.77
N ALA A 419 -22.31 21.36 -33.83
CA ALA A 419 -22.22 20.73 -35.14
C ALA A 419 -21.15 19.62 -35.14
N GLN A 420 -19.96 19.91 -34.62
CA GLN A 420 -18.85 18.95 -34.51
C GLN A 420 -19.21 17.77 -33.60
N GLN A 421 -19.82 18.04 -32.44
CA GLN A 421 -20.26 16.96 -31.53
C GLN A 421 -21.26 16.01 -32.21
N ARG A 422 -22.23 16.55 -32.97
CA ARG A 422 -23.22 15.72 -33.68
C ARG A 422 -22.58 14.86 -34.76
N GLU A 423 -21.58 15.38 -35.46
CA GLU A 423 -20.83 14.61 -36.46
C GLU A 423 -20.01 13.50 -35.81
N ALA A 424 -19.30 13.78 -34.72
CA ALA A 424 -18.54 12.78 -33.96
C ALA A 424 -19.43 11.63 -33.47
N ILE A 425 -20.58 11.95 -32.87
CA ILE A 425 -21.55 10.97 -32.39
C ILE A 425 -22.12 10.14 -33.55
N LYS A 426 -22.40 10.77 -34.69
CA LYS A 426 -22.89 10.08 -35.89
C LYS A 426 -21.84 9.10 -36.42
N ARG A 427 -20.58 9.53 -36.57
CA ARG A 427 -19.48 8.67 -37.02
C ARG A 427 -19.23 7.51 -36.05
N PHE A 428 -19.33 7.74 -34.75
CA PHE A 428 -19.26 6.68 -33.74
C PHE A 428 -20.40 5.68 -33.88
N SER A 429 -21.63 6.15 -34.14
CA SER A 429 -22.80 5.29 -34.36
C SER A 429 -22.70 4.47 -35.66
N GLU A 430 -21.98 4.99 -36.66
CA GLU A 430 -21.69 4.28 -37.92
C GLU A 430 -20.52 3.28 -37.78
N GLY A 431 -19.79 3.29 -36.66
CA GLY A 431 -18.60 2.47 -36.44
C GLY A 431 -17.34 2.98 -37.15
N LYS A 432 -17.28 4.28 -37.45
CA LYS A 432 -16.11 4.95 -38.07
C LYS A 432 -15.15 5.59 -37.04
N VAL A 433 -15.50 5.50 -35.76
CA VAL A 433 -14.70 5.98 -34.63
C VAL A 433 -14.57 4.81 -33.68
N ASP A 434 -13.34 4.40 -33.40
CA ASP A 434 -13.03 3.23 -32.58
C ASP A 434 -13.04 3.61 -31.10
N ILE A 435 -12.48 4.78 -30.75
CA ILE A 435 -12.40 5.28 -29.38
C ILE A 435 -13.07 6.65 -29.29
N LEU A 436 -14.11 6.75 -28.45
CA LEU A 436 -14.81 8.00 -28.19
C LEU A 436 -14.61 8.43 -26.73
N ILE A 437 -13.92 9.56 -26.55
CA ILE A 437 -13.59 10.13 -25.26
C ILE A 437 -14.56 11.26 -24.96
N GLY A 438 -15.12 11.36 -23.75
CA GLY A 438 -15.96 12.52 -23.47
C GLY A 438 -16.51 12.61 -22.07
N THR A 439 -17.16 13.74 -21.83
CA THR A 439 -17.80 14.03 -20.55
C THR A 439 -19.14 13.29 -20.44
N HIS A 440 -19.95 13.62 -19.44
CA HIS A 440 -21.33 13.12 -19.29
C HIS A 440 -22.18 13.22 -20.57
N ARG A 441 -21.82 14.04 -21.55
CA ARG A 441 -22.47 14.12 -22.88
C ARG A 441 -22.48 12.80 -23.65
N ILE A 442 -21.49 11.91 -23.44
CA ILE A 442 -21.44 10.60 -24.11
C ILE A 442 -22.41 9.58 -23.49
N LEU A 443 -23.00 9.89 -22.34
CA LEU A 443 -24.05 9.09 -21.69
C LEU A 443 -25.46 9.44 -22.16
N SER A 444 -25.60 10.42 -23.06
CA SER A 444 -26.90 10.79 -23.62
C SER A 444 -27.47 9.67 -24.52
N ARG A 445 -28.80 9.59 -24.60
CA ARG A 445 -29.52 8.50 -25.30
C ARG A 445 -29.25 8.41 -26.81
N ASP A 446 -28.78 9.50 -27.41
CA ASP A 446 -28.42 9.61 -28.82
C ASP A 446 -27.05 9.03 -29.16
N VAL A 447 -26.21 8.76 -28.14
CA VAL A 447 -24.89 8.16 -28.32
C VAL A 447 -25.04 6.64 -28.24
N ARG A 448 -24.94 5.98 -29.40
CA ARG A 448 -25.03 4.52 -29.50
C ARG A 448 -23.82 4.01 -30.25
N ALA A 449 -23.02 3.17 -29.60
CA ALA A 449 -21.99 2.42 -30.30
C ALA A 449 -22.64 1.38 -31.22
N LYS A 450 -21.97 1.08 -32.34
CA LYS A 450 -22.28 -0.05 -33.20
C LYS A 450 -21.90 -1.37 -32.50
N GLU A 451 -20.69 -1.44 -31.95
CA GLU A 451 -20.11 -2.64 -31.31
C GLU A 451 -19.27 -2.25 -30.08
N LEU A 452 -19.91 -1.86 -28.97
CA LEU A 452 -19.19 -1.49 -27.73
C LEU A 452 -18.56 -2.72 -27.06
N GLY A 453 -17.25 -2.71 -26.84
CA GLY A 453 -16.53 -3.78 -26.14
C GLY A 453 -15.94 -3.38 -24.80
N LEU A 454 -15.59 -2.10 -24.61
CA LEU A 454 -14.94 -1.62 -23.39
C LEU A 454 -15.46 -0.25 -22.97
N LEU A 455 -15.69 -0.08 -21.66
CA LEU A 455 -15.99 1.20 -21.02
C LEU A 455 -14.91 1.52 -19.99
N ILE A 456 -14.21 2.64 -20.19
CA ILE A 456 -13.25 3.18 -19.24
C ILE A 456 -13.90 4.36 -18.53
N VAL A 457 -13.88 4.38 -17.20
CA VAL A 457 -14.43 5.45 -16.36
C VAL A 457 -13.32 6.01 -15.48
N ASP A 458 -12.95 7.27 -15.69
CA ASP A 458 -11.97 7.96 -14.85
C ASP A 458 -12.68 8.78 -13.76
N GLU A 459 -12.17 8.73 -12.54
CA GLU A 459 -12.68 9.46 -11.36
C GLU A 459 -14.20 9.26 -11.13
N GLU A 460 -14.66 8.00 -11.09
CA GLU A 460 -16.08 7.60 -10.98
C GLU A 460 -16.86 8.31 -9.85
N GLN A 461 -16.18 8.70 -8.76
CA GLN A 461 -16.78 9.40 -7.62
C GLN A 461 -17.42 10.74 -8.00
N ARG A 462 -16.91 11.43 -9.04
CA ARG A 462 -17.35 12.77 -9.44
C ARG A 462 -18.66 12.77 -10.23
N PHE A 463 -19.16 11.61 -10.65
CA PHE A 463 -20.42 11.52 -11.39
C PHE A 463 -21.65 11.58 -10.48
N GLY A 464 -22.69 12.27 -10.94
CA GLY A 464 -23.97 12.38 -10.26
C GLY A 464 -24.79 11.08 -10.27
N VAL A 465 -25.87 11.07 -9.50
CA VAL A 465 -26.72 9.88 -9.29
C VAL A 465 -27.31 9.34 -10.60
N LYS A 466 -27.81 10.23 -11.48
CA LYS A 466 -28.39 9.84 -12.77
C LYS A 466 -27.36 9.18 -13.69
N GLN A 467 -26.13 9.70 -13.74
CA GLN A 467 -25.05 9.10 -14.53
C GLN A 467 -24.67 7.72 -13.97
N LYS A 468 -24.58 7.58 -12.64
CA LYS A 468 -24.26 6.31 -11.98
C LYS A 468 -25.29 5.21 -12.25
N GLU A 469 -26.58 5.54 -12.35
CA GLU A 469 -27.61 4.57 -12.72
C GLU A 469 -27.44 4.06 -14.16
N LEU A 470 -27.13 4.95 -15.09
CA LEU A 470 -26.88 4.58 -16.48
C LEU A 470 -25.61 3.72 -16.61
N LEU A 471 -24.56 4.08 -15.87
CA LEU A 471 -23.32 3.30 -15.77
C LEU A 471 -23.59 1.88 -15.24
N ARG A 472 -24.45 1.73 -14.23
CA ARG A 472 -24.84 0.41 -13.70
C ARG A 472 -25.44 -0.47 -14.80
N GLN A 473 -26.27 0.09 -15.67
CA GLN A 473 -26.88 -0.65 -16.78
C GLN A 473 -25.86 -1.07 -17.86
N LEU A 474 -24.89 -0.21 -18.15
CA LEU A 474 -23.80 -0.49 -19.09
C LEU A 474 -22.82 -1.54 -18.54
N LYS A 475 -22.47 -1.44 -17.24
CA LYS A 475 -21.63 -2.39 -16.52
C LYS A 475 -22.13 -3.84 -16.65
N LEU A 476 -23.44 -4.05 -16.75
CA LEU A 476 -24.03 -5.39 -16.90
C LEU A 476 -23.80 -6.08 -18.27
N LYS A 477 -23.22 -5.40 -19.25
CA LYS A 477 -23.12 -5.90 -20.64
C LYS A 477 -21.71 -5.84 -21.25
N VAL A 478 -20.85 -4.99 -20.69
CA VAL A 478 -19.57 -4.61 -21.30
C VAL A 478 -18.48 -4.68 -20.24
N ASP A 479 -17.26 -4.95 -20.67
CA ASP A 479 -16.08 -4.86 -19.83
C ASP A 479 -15.86 -3.43 -19.36
N VAL A 480 -15.56 -3.27 -18.07
CA VAL A 480 -15.42 -1.96 -17.43
C VAL A 480 -14.12 -1.86 -16.65
N ILE A 481 -13.40 -0.78 -16.92
CA ILE A 481 -12.27 -0.31 -16.13
C ILE A 481 -12.69 0.98 -15.43
N SER A 482 -12.72 0.99 -14.10
CA SER A 482 -12.79 2.24 -13.33
C SER A 482 -11.37 2.63 -12.91
N MET A 483 -11.02 3.91 -12.96
CA MET A 483 -9.75 4.44 -12.46
C MET A 483 -10.00 5.43 -11.32
N SER A 484 -9.17 5.38 -10.27
CA SER A 484 -9.23 6.37 -9.19
C SER A 484 -7.86 6.58 -8.55
N ALA A 485 -7.59 7.82 -8.11
CA ALA A 485 -6.43 8.15 -7.28
C ALA A 485 -6.56 7.59 -5.85
N THR A 486 -7.78 7.57 -5.32
CA THR A 486 -8.09 7.07 -3.97
C THR A 486 -9.26 6.10 -4.05
N PRO A 487 -9.15 4.85 -3.57
CA PRO A 487 -10.28 3.92 -3.60
C PRO A 487 -11.48 4.51 -2.86
N ILE A 488 -12.65 4.49 -3.50
CA ILE A 488 -13.90 4.93 -2.87
C ILE A 488 -14.22 3.93 -1.76
N PRO A 489 -14.53 4.34 -0.52
CA PRO A 489 -14.69 3.41 0.61
C PRO A 489 -15.70 2.27 0.38
N ARG A 490 -16.83 2.54 -0.28
CA ARG A 490 -17.80 1.49 -0.65
C ARG A 490 -17.23 0.50 -1.68
N THR A 491 -16.41 0.97 -2.60
CA THR A 491 -15.74 0.12 -3.57
C THR A 491 -14.61 -0.69 -2.93
N LEU A 492 -13.91 -0.08 -1.99
CA LEU A 492 -12.93 -0.76 -1.16
C LEU A 492 -13.58 -1.90 -0.37
N GLN A 493 -14.72 -1.63 0.29
CA GLN A 493 -15.52 -2.65 0.97
C GLN A 493 -15.90 -3.83 0.06
N MET A 494 -16.39 -3.55 -1.16
CA MET A 494 -16.74 -4.61 -2.11
C MET A 494 -15.54 -5.44 -2.54
N SER A 495 -14.37 -4.82 -2.67
CA SER A 495 -13.14 -5.54 -2.97
C SER A 495 -12.64 -6.37 -1.80
N MET A 496 -12.72 -5.81 -0.59
CA MET A 496 -12.39 -6.53 0.65
C MET A 496 -13.29 -7.76 0.85
N ALA A 497 -14.56 -7.67 0.48
CA ALA A 497 -15.49 -8.81 0.45
C ALA A 497 -15.26 -9.77 -0.74
N GLY A 498 -14.25 -9.54 -1.58
CA GLY A 498 -13.92 -10.38 -2.74
C GLY A 498 -14.95 -10.32 -3.86
N ILE A 499 -15.82 -9.31 -3.87
CA ILE A 499 -16.90 -9.16 -4.84
C ILE A 499 -16.41 -8.41 -6.08
N ARG A 500 -15.52 -7.41 -5.91
CA ARG A 500 -14.96 -6.61 -7.00
C ARG A 500 -13.44 -6.74 -7.08
N ASP A 501 -12.92 -6.99 -8.27
CA ASP A 501 -11.48 -7.06 -8.51
C ASP A 501 -10.85 -5.65 -8.48
N ILE A 502 -9.77 -5.51 -7.71
CA ILE A 502 -8.95 -4.28 -7.63
C ILE A 502 -7.52 -4.62 -8.04
N SER A 503 -6.93 -3.75 -8.85
CA SER A 503 -5.48 -3.68 -9.06
C SER A 503 -4.95 -2.41 -8.41
N VAL A 504 -3.98 -2.55 -7.52
CA VAL A 504 -3.33 -1.41 -6.84
C VAL A 504 -1.95 -1.20 -7.46
N ILE A 505 -1.65 0.06 -7.82
CA ILE A 505 -0.34 0.50 -8.30
C ILE A 505 0.22 1.43 -7.23
N GLU A 506 1.24 0.97 -6.50
CA GLU A 506 1.85 1.71 -5.38
C GLU A 506 3.24 2.24 -5.73
N THR A 507 3.94 1.55 -6.64
CA THR A 507 5.29 1.91 -7.04
C THR A 507 5.26 3.10 -8.01
N PRO A 508 5.89 4.24 -7.66
CA PRO A 508 5.99 5.38 -8.58
C PRO A 508 6.86 5.05 -9.80
N PRO A 509 6.59 5.65 -10.96
CA PRO A 509 7.49 5.58 -12.11
C PRO A 509 8.87 6.21 -11.83
N GLU A 510 9.88 5.77 -12.59
CA GLU A 510 11.26 6.24 -12.46
C GLU A 510 11.39 7.75 -12.67
N GLY A 511 12.22 8.40 -11.85
CA GLY A 511 12.46 9.85 -11.90
C GLY A 511 11.43 10.73 -11.20
N ARG A 512 10.37 10.15 -10.61
CA ARG A 512 9.41 10.92 -9.82
C ARG A 512 9.88 11.12 -8.38
N ARG A 513 10.00 12.38 -7.96
CA ARG A 513 10.36 12.74 -6.59
C ARG A 513 9.11 12.95 -5.71
N PRO A 514 9.13 12.57 -4.42
CA PRO A 514 8.02 12.80 -3.51
C PRO A 514 7.78 14.30 -3.29
N VAL A 515 6.51 14.69 -3.16
CA VAL A 515 6.12 16.07 -2.83
C VAL A 515 6.48 16.34 -1.37
N LYS A 516 7.27 17.38 -1.12
CA LYS A 516 7.61 17.78 0.24
C LYS A 516 6.47 18.57 0.86
N ASN A 517 5.97 18.10 2.00
CA ASN A 517 4.88 18.76 2.72
C ASN A 517 5.46 19.65 3.82
N TYR A 518 4.98 20.89 3.89
CA TYR A 518 5.20 21.81 5.01
C TYR A 518 3.85 22.09 5.66
N VAL A 519 3.75 21.85 6.96
CA VAL A 519 2.53 22.09 7.74
C VAL A 519 2.86 23.14 8.80
N GLY A 520 2.20 24.29 8.75
CA GLY A 520 2.54 25.40 9.64
C GLY A 520 1.53 26.53 9.65
N GLU A 521 1.80 27.53 10.48
CA GLU A 521 0.99 28.75 10.52
C GLU A 521 1.16 29.55 9.22
N TYR A 522 0.11 30.28 8.84
CA TYR A 522 0.16 31.17 7.69
C TYR A 522 1.12 32.32 7.95
N ASP A 523 2.16 32.42 7.11
CA ASP A 523 3.12 33.51 7.09
C ASP A 523 3.23 34.06 5.65
N GLU A 524 3.02 35.37 5.50
CA GLU A 524 3.14 36.04 4.21
C GLU A 524 4.56 35.95 3.62
N GLN A 525 5.61 36.00 4.45
CA GLN A 525 6.98 35.90 3.96
C GLN A 525 7.26 34.51 3.38
N LEU A 526 6.80 33.46 4.05
CA LEU A 526 6.89 32.09 3.56
C LEU A 526 6.15 31.92 2.23
N VAL A 527 4.93 32.45 2.13
CA VAL A 527 4.14 32.41 0.88
C VAL A 527 4.88 33.13 -0.25
N LYS A 528 5.43 34.32 0.02
CA LYS A 528 6.20 35.09 -0.95
C LYS A 528 7.41 34.30 -1.46
N GLN A 529 8.23 33.79 -0.55
CA GLN A 529 9.43 33.01 -0.89
C GLN A 529 9.08 31.77 -1.70
N ALA A 530 8.01 31.05 -1.33
CA ALA A 530 7.56 29.87 -2.06
C ALA A 530 7.15 30.19 -3.51
N LEU A 531 6.42 31.29 -3.73
CA LEU A 531 5.99 31.73 -5.06
C LEU A 531 7.16 32.26 -5.90
N GLU A 532 8.03 33.10 -5.33
CA GLU A 532 9.19 33.66 -6.02
C GLU A 532 10.18 32.55 -6.43
N ARG A 533 10.40 31.56 -5.56
CA ARG A 533 11.25 30.40 -5.86
C ARG A 533 10.70 29.59 -7.04
N GLU A 534 9.40 29.31 -7.06
CA GLU A 534 8.78 28.59 -8.19
C GLU A 534 8.94 29.36 -9.50
N HIS A 535 8.76 30.68 -9.46
CA HIS A 535 8.92 31.54 -10.62
C HIS A 535 10.38 31.59 -11.13
N GLN A 536 11.37 31.66 -10.22
CA GLN A 536 12.79 31.69 -10.58
C GLN A 536 13.25 30.43 -11.33
N ARG A 537 12.64 29.27 -11.04
CA ARG A 537 12.88 28.02 -11.78
C ARG A 537 12.00 27.83 -13.02
N GLY A 538 11.25 28.86 -13.43
CA GLY A 538 10.38 28.82 -14.61
C GLY A 538 9.15 27.92 -14.46
N GLY A 539 8.75 27.61 -13.23
CA GLY A 539 7.58 26.81 -12.93
C GLY A 539 6.33 27.64 -12.67
N GLN A 540 5.23 26.94 -12.34
CA GLN A 540 3.95 27.55 -11.99
C GLN A 540 3.50 27.11 -10.59
N ALA A 541 2.69 27.92 -9.92
CA ALA A 541 2.18 27.63 -8.59
C ALA A 541 0.65 27.63 -8.50
N PHE A 542 0.12 26.77 -7.64
CA PHE A 542 -1.28 26.82 -7.20
C PHE A 542 -1.35 27.53 -5.85
N PHE A 543 -2.24 28.52 -5.74
CA PHE A 543 -2.66 29.08 -4.45
C PHE A 543 -4.13 28.73 -4.23
N LEU A 544 -4.40 27.88 -3.24
CA LEU A 544 -5.73 27.37 -2.98
C LEU A 544 -6.38 28.14 -1.84
N HIS A 545 -7.45 28.87 -2.15
CA HIS A 545 -8.26 29.62 -1.19
C HIS A 545 -9.73 29.22 -1.34
N ASN A 546 -10.29 28.53 -0.35
CA ASN A 546 -11.59 27.85 -0.47
C ASN A 546 -12.82 28.72 -0.18
N ARG A 547 -12.77 30.01 -0.54
CA ARG A 547 -13.86 30.93 -0.27
C ARG A 547 -13.98 31.93 -1.42
N VAL A 548 -15.13 31.91 -2.08
CA VAL A 548 -15.35 32.69 -3.32
C VAL A 548 -15.58 34.18 -3.03
N GLU A 549 -16.10 34.49 -1.84
CA GLU A 549 -16.46 35.87 -1.44
C GLU A 549 -15.24 36.81 -1.41
N ASP A 550 -14.07 36.29 -1.03
CA ASP A 550 -12.82 37.00 -0.77
C ASP A 550 -11.64 36.49 -1.63
N ILE A 551 -11.89 35.64 -2.62
CA ILE A 551 -10.83 35.11 -3.50
C ILE A 551 -10.16 36.21 -4.34
N GLU A 552 -10.92 37.18 -4.83
CA GLU A 552 -10.40 38.31 -5.62
C GLU A 552 -9.56 39.25 -4.75
N GLU A 553 -9.99 39.52 -3.51
CA GLU A 553 -9.22 40.29 -2.53
C GLU A 553 -7.90 39.58 -2.19
N THR A 554 -7.95 38.26 -2.00
CA THR A 554 -6.77 37.43 -1.76
C THR A 554 -5.81 37.48 -2.96
N ALA A 555 -6.32 37.42 -4.19
CA ALA A 555 -5.51 37.53 -5.40
C ALA A 555 -4.82 38.89 -5.51
N GLU A 556 -5.52 39.99 -5.21
CA GLU A 556 -4.93 41.34 -5.18
C GLU A 556 -3.85 41.48 -4.10
N ARG A 557 -4.07 40.91 -2.91
CA ARG A 557 -3.05 40.86 -1.85
C ARG A 557 -1.80 40.11 -2.30
N LEU A 558 -1.96 38.98 -2.97
CA LEU A 558 -0.84 38.21 -3.52
C LEU A 558 -0.11 38.96 -4.65
N ARG A 559 -0.84 39.68 -5.52
CA ARG A 559 -0.25 40.56 -6.54
C ARG A 559 0.59 41.67 -5.91
N ALA A 560 0.10 42.28 -4.83
CA ALA A 560 0.85 43.30 -4.09
C ALA A 560 2.12 42.72 -3.42
N LEU A 561 2.04 41.49 -2.91
CA LEU A 561 3.15 40.78 -2.28
C LEU A 561 4.24 40.35 -3.29
N CYS A 562 3.83 39.94 -4.49
CA CYS A 562 4.68 39.37 -5.54
C CYS A 562 4.44 40.08 -6.90
N PRO A 563 4.82 41.36 -7.07
CA PRO A 563 4.45 42.17 -8.23
C PRO A 563 5.07 41.72 -9.56
N ALA A 564 6.11 40.87 -9.52
CA ALA A 564 6.75 40.32 -10.71
C ALA A 564 5.98 39.14 -11.33
N LEU A 565 5.01 38.54 -10.60
CA LEU A 565 4.30 37.33 -11.01
C LEU A 565 2.94 37.66 -11.63
N ARG A 566 2.51 36.85 -12.59
CA ARG A 566 1.20 36.94 -13.24
C ARG A 566 0.20 36.02 -12.54
N PHE A 567 -0.92 36.58 -12.10
CA PHE A 567 -1.95 35.84 -11.34
C PHE A 567 -3.25 35.71 -12.13
N GLU A 568 -3.79 34.50 -12.17
CA GLU A 568 -5.15 34.20 -12.65
C GLU A 568 -6.03 33.68 -11.52
N VAL A 569 -7.33 33.95 -11.62
CA VAL A 569 -8.33 33.53 -10.62
C VAL A 569 -9.32 32.57 -11.25
N ALA A 570 -9.54 31.42 -10.61
CA ALA A 570 -10.49 30.42 -11.10
C ALA A 570 -11.29 29.80 -9.94
N HIS A 571 -12.63 29.87 -10.01
CA HIS A 571 -13.50 29.29 -9.00
C HIS A 571 -14.78 28.70 -9.59
N GLY A 572 -15.42 27.78 -8.85
CA GLY A 572 -16.57 27.00 -9.36
C GLY A 572 -17.89 27.76 -9.53
N GLN A 573 -17.98 29.04 -9.13
CA GLN A 573 -19.15 29.88 -9.38
C GLN A 573 -19.05 30.67 -10.69
N MET A 574 -17.90 30.62 -11.37
CA MET A 574 -17.74 31.22 -12.69
C MET A 574 -18.59 30.48 -13.72
N ASP A 575 -18.94 31.18 -14.81
CA ASP A 575 -19.49 30.50 -15.99
C ASP A 575 -18.52 29.42 -16.46
N GLU A 576 -19.05 28.24 -16.83
CA GLU A 576 -18.24 27.09 -17.21
C GLU A 576 -17.28 27.40 -18.37
N THR A 577 -17.68 28.26 -19.31
CA THR A 577 -16.86 28.70 -20.44
C THR A 577 -15.69 29.55 -19.96
N THR A 578 -15.96 30.51 -19.07
CA THR A 578 -14.92 31.40 -18.51
C THR A 578 -13.93 30.62 -17.65
N LEU A 579 -14.43 29.69 -16.84
CA LEU A 579 -13.59 28.80 -16.04
C LEU A 579 -12.65 27.98 -16.93
N GLU A 580 -13.20 27.34 -17.96
CA GLU A 580 -12.41 26.54 -18.91
C GLU A 580 -11.35 27.40 -19.63
N GLU A 581 -11.69 28.62 -20.06
CA GLU A 581 -10.75 29.55 -20.70
C GLU A 581 -9.59 29.94 -19.78
N ARG A 582 -9.87 30.31 -18.52
CA ARG A 582 -8.83 30.69 -17.55
C ARG A 582 -7.93 29.51 -17.19
N MET A 583 -8.51 28.33 -16.98
CA MET A 583 -7.74 27.11 -16.72
C MET A 583 -6.83 26.75 -17.90
N MET A 584 -7.33 26.86 -19.15
CA MET A 584 -6.52 26.65 -20.34
C MET A 584 -5.44 27.72 -20.51
N GLY A 585 -5.72 28.97 -20.13
CA GLY A 585 -4.71 30.04 -20.07
C GLY A 585 -3.57 29.69 -19.13
N PHE A 586 -3.88 29.19 -17.93
CA PHE A 586 -2.89 28.73 -16.97
C PHE A 586 -2.08 27.54 -17.51
N VAL A 587 -2.73 26.51 -18.07
CA VAL A 587 -2.04 25.35 -18.69
C VAL A 587 -1.08 25.77 -19.82
N ARG A 588 -1.39 26.86 -20.55
CA ARG A 588 -0.53 27.39 -21.63
C ARG A 588 0.63 28.26 -21.13
N GLY A 589 0.75 28.51 -19.82
CA GLY A 589 1.79 29.37 -19.25
C GLY A 589 1.48 30.87 -19.31
N ASN A 590 0.20 31.26 -19.48
CA ASN A 590 -0.19 32.68 -19.52
C ASN A 590 -0.18 33.34 -18.13
N ALA A 591 -0.20 32.55 -17.06
CA ALA A 591 -0.09 32.99 -15.67
C ALA A 591 0.89 32.11 -14.90
N ASP A 592 1.59 32.70 -13.93
CA ASP A 592 2.59 32.03 -13.09
C ASP A 592 1.93 31.41 -11.86
N VAL A 593 0.87 32.05 -11.34
CA VAL A 593 0.11 31.57 -10.18
C VAL A 593 -1.38 31.49 -10.50
N LEU A 594 -1.99 30.33 -10.21
CA LEU A 594 -3.43 30.16 -10.25
C LEU A 594 -4.00 30.22 -8.83
N VAL A 595 -4.73 31.30 -8.53
CA VAL A 595 -5.52 31.45 -7.31
C VAL A 595 -6.87 30.75 -7.52
N SER A 596 -7.13 29.68 -6.79
CA SER A 596 -8.30 28.85 -7.05
C SER A 596 -8.95 28.27 -5.81
N THR A 597 -10.22 27.86 -5.95
CA THR A 597 -10.86 27.02 -4.94
C THR A 597 -10.48 25.54 -5.13
N SER A 598 -11.17 24.62 -4.45
CA SER A 598 -11.06 23.17 -4.65
C SER A 598 -11.30 22.65 -6.08
N ILE A 599 -11.56 23.50 -7.07
CA ILE A 599 -11.71 23.12 -8.48
C ILE A 599 -10.50 22.37 -9.04
N ILE A 600 -9.29 22.61 -8.55
CA ILE A 600 -8.07 21.90 -9.01
C ILE A 600 -8.05 20.43 -8.59
N GLU A 601 -8.90 20.03 -7.63
CA GLU A 601 -9.16 18.63 -7.27
C GLU A 601 -9.75 17.85 -8.48
N SER A 602 -10.35 18.52 -9.47
CA SER A 602 -11.15 17.91 -10.56
C SER A 602 -10.38 17.40 -11.80
N GLY A 603 -9.09 17.07 -11.65
CA GLY A 603 -8.40 16.25 -12.66
C GLY A 603 -7.38 16.96 -13.53
N ILE A 604 -6.85 18.11 -13.12
CA ILE A 604 -5.97 18.87 -14.01
C ILE A 604 -4.53 18.42 -13.82
N ASP A 605 -3.90 18.05 -14.92
CA ASP A 605 -2.47 17.73 -14.99
C ASP A 605 -1.71 18.92 -15.54
N ILE A 606 -0.90 19.56 -14.71
CA ILE A 606 -0.02 20.64 -15.12
C ILE A 606 1.39 20.26 -14.70
N PRO A 607 2.18 19.64 -15.60
CA PRO A 607 3.53 19.20 -15.28
C PRO A 607 4.45 20.34 -14.82
N GLN A 608 4.19 21.57 -15.26
CA GLN A 608 4.93 22.77 -14.90
C GLN A 608 4.56 23.29 -13.50
N ALA A 609 3.45 22.83 -12.91
CA ALA A 609 3.03 23.26 -11.59
C ALA A 609 3.67 22.40 -10.50
N ASN A 610 4.71 22.92 -9.86
CA ASN A 610 5.48 22.17 -8.85
C ASN A 610 5.37 22.76 -7.43
N THR A 611 4.66 23.87 -7.25
CA THR A 611 4.38 24.42 -5.91
C THR A 611 2.87 24.53 -5.68
N LEU A 612 2.42 24.02 -4.54
CA LEU A 612 1.05 24.13 -4.04
C LEU A 612 1.07 24.86 -2.69
N ILE A 613 0.27 25.91 -2.57
CA ILE A 613 0.02 26.59 -1.31
C ILE A 613 -1.47 26.44 -1.00
N VAL A 614 -1.80 25.82 0.13
CA VAL A 614 -3.17 25.65 0.62
C VAL A 614 -3.37 26.61 1.78
N ASP A 615 -4.14 27.67 1.54
CA ASP A 615 -4.68 28.49 2.60
C ASP A 615 -5.80 27.73 3.32
N ARG A 616 -5.86 27.91 4.65
CA ARG A 616 -6.84 27.25 5.52
C ARG A 616 -6.91 25.72 5.32
N ALA A 617 -5.76 25.04 5.33
CA ALA A 617 -5.68 23.59 5.23
C ALA A 617 -6.47 22.86 6.35
N ASP A 618 -6.72 23.55 7.47
CA ASP A 618 -7.59 23.11 8.58
C ASP A 618 -9.05 22.85 8.17
N LEU A 619 -9.51 23.40 7.04
CA LEU A 619 -10.89 23.24 6.55
C LEU A 619 -11.09 22.09 5.54
N PHE A 620 -10.02 21.42 5.13
CA PHE A 620 -10.07 20.38 4.09
C PHE A 620 -10.01 18.97 4.66
N GLY A 621 -10.77 18.04 4.07
CA GLY A 621 -10.65 16.61 4.39
C GLY A 621 -9.30 16.02 3.93
N LEU A 622 -8.89 14.89 4.53
CA LEU A 622 -7.57 14.30 4.28
C LEU A 622 -7.43 13.85 2.82
N SER A 623 -8.44 13.14 2.32
CA SER A 623 -8.47 12.71 0.91
C SER A 623 -8.49 13.88 -0.07
N GLN A 624 -9.12 15.01 0.28
CA GLN A 624 -9.11 16.22 -0.55
C GLN A 624 -7.72 16.83 -0.61
N LEU A 625 -7.07 17.04 0.55
CA LEU A 625 -5.69 17.54 0.62
C LEU A 625 -4.74 16.64 -0.15
N TYR A 626 -4.89 15.33 -0.03
CA TYR A 626 -4.07 14.36 -0.75
C TYR A 626 -4.28 14.42 -2.28
N GLN A 627 -5.53 14.52 -2.74
CA GLN A 627 -5.83 14.65 -4.17
C GLN A 627 -5.32 15.97 -4.74
N ILE A 628 -5.46 17.07 -4.00
CA ILE A 628 -4.94 18.39 -4.38
C ILE A 628 -3.41 18.36 -4.42
N ARG A 629 -2.76 17.79 -3.38
CA ARG A 629 -1.30 17.59 -3.34
C ARG A 629 -0.81 16.77 -4.53
N GLY A 630 -1.53 15.72 -4.90
CA GLY A 630 -1.21 14.89 -6.07
C GLY A 630 -1.31 15.63 -7.43
N ARG A 631 -1.75 16.89 -7.45
CA ARG A 631 -1.74 17.73 -8.65
C ARG A 631 -0.38 18.37 -8.94
N VAL A 632 0.51 18.45 -7.94
CA VAL A 632 1.89 18.92 -8.10
C VAL A 632 2.89 17.75 -8.04
N GLY A 633 4.11 17.95 -8.53
CA GLY A 633 5.15 16.91 -8.50
C GLY A 633 4.97 15.83 -9.55
N ARG A 634 4.65 16.28 -10.77
CA ARG A 634 4.52 15.43 -11.95
C ARG A 634 5.72 15.51 -12.90
N SER A 635 6.61 16.47 -12.67
CA SER A 635 7.90 16.59 -13.38
C SER A 635 9.01 15.86 -12.62
N ARG A 636 10.23 15.88 -13.17
CA ARG A 636 11.45 15.43 -12.46
C ARG A 636 11.86 16.40 -11.34
N GLU A 637 11.37 17.63 -11.40
CA GLU A 637 11.62 18.66 -10.39
C GLU A 637 10.92 18.29 -9.08
N ARG A 638 11.59 18.60 -7.97
CA ARG A 638 10.99 18.41 -6.65
C ARG A 638 9.84 19.39 -6.46
N ALA A 639 8.70 18.87 -6.02
CA ALA A 639 7.52 19.67 -5.74
C ALA A 639 7.31 19.92 -4.24
N TYR A 640 6.65 21.03 -3.92
CA TYR A 640 6.43 21.51 -2.57
C TYR A 640 4.94 21.76 -2.34
N ALA A 641 4.44 21.34 -1.18
CA ALA A 641 3.08 21.59 -0.73
C ALA A 641 3.11 22.27 0.64
N TYR A 642 2.68 23.54 0.69
CA TYR A 642 2.55 24.34 1.90
C TYR A 642 1.11 24.29 2.39
N LEU A 643 0.89 23.72 3.57
CA LEU A 643 -0.41 23.44 4.17
C LEU A 643 -0.56 24.36 5.38
N LEU A 644 -1.16 25.53 5.15
CA LEU A 644 -1.13 26.63 6.08
C LEU A 644 -2.44 26.73 6.88
N TYR A 645 -2.35 27.11 8.14
CA TYR A 645 -3.50 27.35 9.02
C TYR A 645 -3.33 28.66 9.82
N PRO A 646 -4.41 29.28 10.34
CA PRO A 646 -4.32 30.63 10.92
C PRO A 646 -3.48 30.73 12.19
N SER A 647 -3.62 29.77 13.10
CA SER A 647 -2.83 29.67 14.33
C SER A 647 -3.01 28.29 14.96
N ALA A 648 -2.02 27.82 15.72
CA ALA A 648 -2.10 26.55 16.44
C ALA A 648 -3.25 26.53 17.47
N ALA A 649 -3.58 27.68 18.07
CA ALA A 649 -4.66 27.81 19.05
C ALA A 649 -6.07 27.62 18.44
N ALA A 650 -6.24 27.93 17.16
CA ALA A 650 -7.52 27.77 16.46
C ALA A 650 -7.74 26.34 15.92
N LEU A 651 -6.72 25.48 16.00
CA LEU A 651 -6.73 24.17 15.36
C LEU A 651 -7.44 23.14 16.25
N THR A 652 -8.42 22.44 15.68
CA THR A 652 -9.07 21.32 16.38
C THR A 652 -8.10 20.13 16.45
N LYS A 653 -8.23 19.29 17.47
CA LYS A 653 -7.42 18.05 17.57
C LYS A 653 -7.52 17.19 16.30
N GLU A 654 -8.72 17.08 15.73
CA GLU A 654 -8.96 16.33 14.50
C GLU A 654 -8.22 16.94 13.29
N ALA A 655 -8.22 18.27 13.16
CA ALA A 655 -7.46 18.95 12.11
C ALA A 655 -5.95 18.76 12.30
N ALA A 656 -5.46 18.74 13.55
CA ALA A 656 -4.05 18.52 13.86
C ALA A 656 -3.61 17.11 13.45
N ASP A 657 -4.35 16.10 13.91
CA ASP A 657 -4.09 14.69 13.61
C ASP A 657 -4.14 14.43 12.09
N ARG A 658 -5.05 15.12 11.39
CA ARG A 658 -5.19 15.03 9.93
C ARG A 658 -4.02 15.65 9.17
N LEU A 659 -3.61 16.87 9.54
CA LEU A 659 -2.48 17.55 8.91
C LEU A 659 -1.16 16.84 9.22
N SER A 660 -0.99 16.33 10.44
CA SER A 660 0.14 15.48 10.82
C SER A 660 0.20 14.21 9.98
N ALA A 661 -0.93 13.51 9.83
CA ALA A 661 -0.99 12.30 9.01
C ALA A 661 -0.55 12.59 7.55
N LEU A 662 -0.95 13.72 6.96
CA LEU A 662 -0.51 14.07 5.61
C LEU A 662 1.00 14.36 5.52
N SER A 663 1.60 14.88 6.60
CA SER A 663 3.05 15.07 6.74
C SER A 663 3.80 13.74 6.91
N ASP A 664 3.23 12.80 7.66
CA ASP A 664 3.83 11.47 7.89
C ASP A 664 3.79 10.61 6.61
N TYR A 665 2.76 10.80 5.77
CA TYR A 665 2.61 10.13 4.47
C TYR A 665 3.23 10.94 3.31
N THR A 666 4.53 11.23 3.42
CA THR A 666 5.33 11.88 2.37
C THR A 666 5.74 10.92 1.25
N GLU A 667 5.72 9.61 1.49
CA GLU A 667 6.07 8.60 0.49
C GLU A 667 5.05 8.53 -0.64
N LEU A 668 5.59 8.41 -1.85
CA LEU A 668 4.88 8.06 -3.07
C LEU A 668 4.27 6.66 -2.89
N GLY A 669 2.95 6.50 -3.09
CA GLY A 669 2.22 5.23 -2.93
C GLY A 669 1.31 5.21 -1.70
N ALA A 670 1.30 6.29 -0.92
CA ALA A 670 0.48 6.39 0.27
C ALA A 670 -1.03 6.55 -0.02
N GLY A 671 -1.49 6.67 -1.27
CA GLY A 671 -2.89 6.98 -1.59
C GLY A 671 -3.89 5.98 -1.04
N PHE A 672 -3.50 4.70 -1.00
CA PHE A 672 -4.27 3.66 -0.32
C PHE A 672 -4.30 3.87 1.21
N LYS A 673 -3.13 4.07 1.83
CA LYS A 673 -3.00 4.34 3.28
C LYS A 673 -3.76 5.62 3.69
N VAL A 674 -3.76 6.63 2.84
CA VAL A 674 -4.47 7.89 3.06
C VAL A 674 -5.97 7.72 2.90
N ALA A 675 -6.44 6.94 1.92
CA ALA A 675 -7.86 6.59 1.82
C ALA A 675 -8.35 5.80 3.04
N MET A 676 -7.52 4.89 3.55
CA MET A 676 -7.79 4.17 4.80
C MET A 676 -7.83 5.12 6.01
N ARG A 677 -6.87 6.04 6.13
CA ARG A 677 -6.85 7.02 7.21
C ARG A 677 -7.98 8.05 7.10
N ASP A 678 -8.40 8.43 5.90
CA ASP A 678 -9.56 9.31 5.68
C ASP A 678 -10.86 8.59 6.06
N LEU A 679 -10.96 7.28 5.78
CA LEU A 679 -12.05 6.44 6.28
C LEU A 679 -12.06 6.36 7.81
N GLU A 680 -10.89 6.24 8.44
CA GLU A 680 -10.73 6.27 9.90
C GLU A 680 -11.18 7.62 10.50
N LEU A 681 -10.71 8.73 9.92
CA LEU A 681 -10.92 10.08 10.46
C LEU A 681 -12.35 10.57 10.25
N ARG A 682 -12.97 10.30 9.10
CA ARG A 682 -14.37 10.66 8.83
C ARG A 682 -15.36 9.77 9.58
N GLY A 683 -14.90 8.58 9.96
CA GLY A 683 -15.73 7.52 10.52
C GLY A 683 -16.62 6.87 9.46
N ALA A 684 -16.78 5.54 9.54
CA ALA A 684 -17.50 4.74 8.55
C ALA A 684 -19.02 5.03 8.43
N GLY A 685 -19.55 5.95 9.23
CA GLY A 685 -20.98 6.30 9.27
C GLY A 685 -21.51 6.99 8.02
N SER A 686 -20.78 7.91 7.40
CA SER A 686 -21.31 8.67 6.24
C SER A 686 -21.31 7.89 4.91
N LEU A 687 -20.78 6.67 4.90
CA LEU A 687 -20.40 5.92 3.70
C LEU A 687 -21.33 4.75 3.38
N LEU A 688 -22.03 4.30 4.41
CA LEU A 688 -23.05 3.28 4.35
C LEU A 688 -24.34 4.05 4.61
N GLY A 689 -25.37 3.92 3.78
CA GLY A 689 -26.60 4.73 3.94
C GLY A 689 -27.14 4.69 5.38
N ASP A 690 -27.90 5.69 5.79
CA ASP A 690 -28.23 6.04 7.19
C ASP A 690 -28.51 4.86 8.14
N GLU A 691 -29.11 3.76 7.66
CA GLU A 691 -29.37 2.54 8.45
C GLU A 691 -28.09 1.76 8.83
N GLN A 692 -27.13 1.67 7.92
CA GLN A 692 -25.89 0.90 8.08
C GLN A 692 -24.84 1.67 8.90
N SER A 693 -24.86 3.01 8.80
CA SER A 693 -24.04 3.92 9.59
C SER A 693 -24.12 3.63 11.09
N GLY A 694 -25.34 3.35 11.57
CA GLY A 694 -25.60 3.06 12.98
C GLY A 694 -25.00 1.74 13.46
N HIS A 695 -24.91 0.73 12.58
CA HIS A 695 -24.29 -0.55 12.94
C HIS A 695 -22.78 -0.44 13.09
N VAL A 696 -22.13 0.26 12.16
CA VAL A 696 -20.68 0.45 12.24
C VAL A 696 -20.28 1.33 13.41
N ALA A 697 -21.01 2.42 13.66
CA ALA A 697 -20.77 3.24 14.85
C ALA A 697 -20.96 2.44 16.16
N ALA A 698 -21.80 1.41 16.18
CA ALA A 698 -22.04 0.64 17.40
C ALA A 698 -21.06 -0.54 17.59
N LEU A 699 -20.62 -1.18 16.51
CA LEU A 699 -19.79 -2.41 16.55
C LEU A 699 -18.32 -2.21 16.18
N GLY A 700 -17.98 -1.09 15.54
CA GLY A 700 -16.69 -0.89 14.89
C GLY A 700 -16.66 -1.43 13.46
N PHE A 701 -15.92 -0.74 12.59
CA PHE A 701 -15.86 -1.04 11.15
C PHE A 701 -15.29 -2.43 10.85
N GLU A 702 -14.19 -2.84 11.49
CA GLU A 702 -13.53 -4.14 11.23
C GLU A 702 -14.47 -5.32 11.50
N LEU A 703 -15.08 -5.36 12.69
CA LEU A 703 -15.99 -6.44 13.07
C LEU A 703 -17.20 -6.52 12.14
N TYR A 704 -17.73 -5.37 11.70
CA TYR A 704 -18.84 -5.34 10.75
C TYR A 704 -18.41 -5.81 9.33
N MET A 705 -17.21 -5.45 8.87
CA MET A 705 -16.66 -5.97 7.61
C MET A 705 -16.44 -7.49 7.66
N GLN A 706 -15.99 -8.03 8.79
CA GLN A 706 -15.85 -9.47 8.98
C GLN A 706 -17.20 -10.18 8.84
N MET A 707 -18.26 -9.66 9.47
CA MET A 707 -19.62 -10.22 9.32
C MET A 707 -20.13 -10.17 7.88
N LEU A 708 -19.76 -9.14 7.12
CA LEU A 708 -20.12 -9.03 5.72
C LEU A 708 -19.37 -10.06 4.86
N ASP A 709 -18.06 -10.27 5.07
CA ASP A 709 -17.32 -11.34 4.38
C ASP A 709 -17.92 -12.71 4.69
N GLU A 710 -18.24 -12.99 5.96
CA GLU A 710 -18.91 -14.23 6.38
C GLU A 710 -20.24 -14.43 5.64
N ALA A 711 -21.12 -13.42 5.62
CA ALA A 711 -22.40 -13.51 4.93
C ALA A 711 -22.26 -13.72 3.41
N VAL A 712 -21.29 -13.06 2.77
CA VAL A 712 -21.01 -13.23 1.33
C VAL A 712 -20.53 -14.65 1.03
N ARG A 713 -19.73 -15.26 1.92
CA ARG A 713 -19.28 -16.66 1.79
C ARG A 713 -20.44 -17.63 1.89
N GLU A 714 -21.26 -17.49 2.92
CA GLU A 714 -22.42 -18.37 3.18
C GLU A 714 -23.40 -18.36 2.00
N MET A 715 -23.67 -17.18 1.43
CA MET A 715 -24.61 -17.02 0.33
C MET A 715 -24.00 -17.30 -1.06
N GLY A 716 -22.68 -17.13 -1.21
CA GLY A 716 -21.96 -17.27 -2.49
C GLY A 716 -21.80 -18.71 -3.00
N GLY A 717 -22.16 -19.72 -2.19
CA GLY A 717 -22.12 -21.12 -2.57
C GLY A 717 -20.70 -21.64 -2.85
N GLU A 718 -19.67 -20.97 -2.36
CA GLU A 718 -18.35 -21.58 -2.31
C GLU A 718 -18.46 -22.77 -1.36
N GLU A 719 -18.29 -23.98 -1.91
CA GLU A 719 -18.00 -25.17 -1.12
C GLU A 719 -16.97 -24.78 -0.05
N GLU A 720 -17.16 -25.28 1.17
CA GLU A 720 -16.26 -25.15 2.31
C GLU A 720 -14.83 -25.52 1.90
N GLY A 721 -14.12 -24.61 1.23
CA GLY A 721 -12.72 -24.76 0.93
C GLY A 721 -12.03 -24.77 2.27
N GLU A 722 -11.28 -25.85 2.52
CA GLU A 722 -10.57 -26.18 3.76
C GLU A 722 -10.52 -24.99 4.72
N GLU A 723 -11.45 -24.95 5.68
CA GLU A 723 -11.42 -23.95 6.73
C GLU A 723 -10.00 -23.96 7.32
N LEU A 724 -9.33 -22.82 7.27
CA LEU A 724 -8.04 -22.66 7.93
C LEU A 724 -8.24 -23.10 9.39
N PRO A 725 -7.49 -24.12 9.86
CA PRO A 725 -7.77 -24.72 11.16
C PRO A 725 -7.73 -23.66 12.25
N GLU A 726 -8.78 -23.62 13.09
CA GLU A 726 -8.81 -22.73 14.25
C GLU A 726 -7.54 -22.93 15.11
N PRO A 727 -7.00 -21.85 15.71
CA PRO A 727 -5.82 -21.98 16.57
C PRO A 727 -6.11 -22.99 17.69
N VAL A 728 -5.27 -24.02 17.76
CA VAL A 728 -5.42 -25.11 18.72
C VAL A 728 -5.42 -24.54 20.13
N ARG A 729 -6.46 -24.87 20.90
CA ARG A 729 -6.52 -24.53 22.33
C ARG A 729 -5.46 -25.34 23.06
N LEU A 730 -4.35 -24.69 23.36
CA LEU A 730 -3.19 -25.26 24.05
C LEU A 730 -2.86 -24.41 25.27
N ASP A 731 -3.00 -25.01 26.45
CA ASP A 731 -2.63 -24.40 27.73
C ASP A 731 -1.51 -25.22 28.38
N VAL A 732 -0.29 -24.67 28.35
CA VAL A 732 0.90 -25.30 28.95
C VAL A 732 1.45 -24.36 30.02
N ASN A 733 1.76 -24.90 31.19
CA ASN A 733 2.43 -24.16 32.25
C ASN A 733 3.89 -23.90 31.85
N VAL A 734 4.16 -22.79 31.18
CA VAL A 734 5.50 -22.33 30.82
C VAL A 734 5.50 -20.80 30.82
N ASP A 735 6.59 -20.20 31.29
CA ASP A 735 6.78 -18.76 31.25
C ASP A 735 6.94 -18.32 29.80
N ALA A 736 5.95 -17.56 29.33
CA ALA A 736 5.85 -17.11 27.94
C ALA A 736 5.34 -15.67 27.91
N TYR A 737 6.28 -14.73 27.81
CA TYR A 737 6.04 -13.30 27.80
C TYR A 737 7.18 -12.58 27.07
N VAL A 738 6.98 -11.31 26.74
CA VAL A 738 8.03 -10.45 26.18
C VAL A 738 8.66 -9.66 27.34
N PRO A 739 9.92 -9.92 27.71
CA PRO A 739 10.57 -9.21 28.81
C PRO A 739 10.79 -7.72 28.49
N THR A 740 10.52 -6.85 29.47
CA THR A 740 10.62 -5.38 29.32
C THR A 740 12.08 -4.91 29.16
N ASP A 741 13.03 -5.66 29.69
CA ASP A 741 14.47 -5.45 29.52
C ASP A 741 14.97 -5.80 28.10
N TYR A 742 14.25 -6.66 27.37
CA TYR A 742 14.55 -6.98 25.97
C TYR A 742 13.86 -6.03 24.99
N ILE A 743 12.57 -5.75 25.20
CA ILE A 743 11.81 -4.77 24.41
C ILE A 743 11.24 -3.70 25.36
N PRO A 744 11.89 -2.53 25.49
CA PRO A 744 11.51 -1.51 26.46
C PRO A 744 10.29 -0.68 26.02
N TYR A 745 9.98 -0.65 24.73
CA TYR A 745 8.87 0.14 24.19
C TYR A 745 7.59 -0.70 24.08
N GLU A 746 6.52 -0.28 24.76
CA GLU A 746 5.23 -0.99 24.78
C GLU A 746 4.68 -1.27 23.38
N GLN A 747 4.80 -0.33 22.44
CA GLN A 747 4.31 -0.48 21.06
C GLN A 747 4.99 -1.64 20.32
N ALA A 748 6.31 -1.76 20.46
CA ALA A 748 7.06 -2.86 19.87
C ALA A 748 6.67 -4.20 20.51
N LYS A 749 6.43 -4.22 21.83
CA LYS A 749 5.92 -5.40 22.53
C LYS A 749 4.53 -5.82 22.03
N VAL A 750 3.63 -4.86 21.76
CA VAL A 750 2.30 -5.12 21.16
C VAL A 750 2.43 -5.76 19.78
N ASP A 751 3.29 -5.20 18.92
CA ASP A 751 3.50 -5.69 17.56
C ASP A 751 4.03 -7.13 17.55
N VAL A 752 5.03 -7.43 18.39
CA VAL A 752 5.59 -8.78 18.51
C VAL A 752 4.53 -9.79 18.92
N HIS A 753 3.74 -9.50 19.97
CA HIS A 753 2.65 -10.38 20.40
C HIS A 753 1.63 -10.62 19.29
N ARG A 754 1.25 -9.56 18.56
CA ARG A 754 0.33 -9.67 17.43
C ARG A 754 0.90 -10.53 16.31
N ARG A 755 2.15 -10.30 15.90
CA ARG A 755 2.79 -11.05 14.81
C ARG A 755 2.92 -12.52 15.16
N ILE A 756 3.27 -12.85 16.40
CA ILE A 756 3.26 -14.23 16.89
C ILE A 756 1.84 -14.81 16.82
N ALA A 757 0.84 -14.17 17.44
CA ALA A 757 -0.53 -14.70 17.49
C ALA A 757 -1.18 -14.81 16.10
N GLY A 758 -0.84 -13.91 15.17
CA GLY A 758 -1.37 -13.86 13.80
C GLY A 758 -0.69 -14.80 12.82
N SER A 759 0.50 -15.32 13.16
CA SER A 759 1.27 -16.25 12.31
C SER A 759 0.49 -17.54 12.09
N ARG A 760 0.46 -17.98 10.83
CA ARG A 760 -0.23 -19.21 10.41
C ARG A 760 0.73 -20.28 9.92
N GLU A 761 1.96 -19.90 9.60
CA GLU A 761 3.02 -20.80 9.20
C GLU A 761 4.20 -20.74 10.17
N VAL A 762 4.94 -21.85 10.27
CA VAL A 762 6.16 -21.90 11.10
C VAL A 762 7.25 -21.00 10.51
N ALA A 763 7.23 -20.77 9.18
CA ALA A 763 8.16 -19.88 8.49
C ALA A 763 8.01 -18.42 8.94
N ASP A 764 6.77 -17.93 9.09
CA ASP A 764 6.47 -16.57 9.57
C ASP A 764 7.13 -16.29 10.93
N LEU A 765 7.08 -17.28 11.83
CA LEU A 765 7.66 -17.19 13.17
C LEU A 765 9.19 -17.22 13.16
N GLU A 766 9.78 -17.93 12.21
CA GLU A 766 11.24 -17.99 12.07
C GLU A 766 11.79 -16.67 11.49
N GLU A 767 11.09 -16.07 10.52
CA GLU A 767 11.40 -14.74 10.02
C GLU A 767 11.32 -13.68 11.14
N LEU A 768 10.26 -13.72 11.95
CA LEU A 768 10.13 -12.86 13.12
C LEU A 768 11.26 -13.11 14.14
N ARG A 769 11.66 -14.36 14.37
CA ARG A 769 12.77 -14.69 15.26
C ARG A 769 14.08 -14.06 14.78
N VAL A 770 14.38 -14.15 13.49
CA VAL A 770 15.58 -13.55 12.90
C VAL A 770 15.55 -12.03 13.04
N GLU A 771 14.42 -11.40 12.74
CA GLU A 771 14.26 -9.95 12.89
C GLU A 771 14.43 -9.50 14.36
N LEU A 772 13.85 -10.23 15.31
CA LEU A 772 13.98 -9.93 16.74
C LEU A 772 15.43 -10.02 17.20
N VAL A 773 16.19 -10.98 16.67
CA VAL A 773 17.60 -11.14 17.00
C VAL A 773 18.45 -10.03 16.38
N ASP A 774 18.18 -9.67 15.14
CA ASP A 774 18.85 -8.56 14.44
C ASP A 774 18.62 -7.21 15.13
N ARG A 775 17.38 -6.96 15.58
CA ARG A 775 16.99 -5.68 16.19
C ARG A 775 17.34 -5.54 17.66
N PHE A 776 17.24 -6.63 18.44
CA PHE A 776 17.29 -6.57 19.91
C PHE A 776 18.35 -7.51 20.54
N GLY A 777 19.07 -8.32 19.75
CA GLY A 777 20.12 -9.20 20.24
C GLY A 777 19.65 -10.62 20.60
N GLU A 778 20.33 -11.30 21.52
CA GLU A 778 19.94 -12.68 21.86
C GLU A 778 18.56 -12.75 22.53
N MET A 779 17.70 -13.62 21.99
CA MET A 779 16.32 -13.75 22.45
C MET A 779 16.25 -14.42 23.84
N PRO A 780 15.57 -13.80 24.83
CA PRO A 780 15.38 -14.40 26.14
C PRO A 780 14.53 -15.68 26.12
N GLU A 781 14.76 -16.56 27.09
CA GLU A 781 14.03 -17.82 27.23
C GLU A 781 12.48 -17.66 27.24
N PRO A 782 11.88 -16.69 27.97
CA PRO A 782 10.43 -16.50 27.95
C PRO A 782 9.86 -16.13 26.57
N LEU A 783 10.60 -15.37 25.77
CA LEU A 783 10.19 -15.02 24.40
C LEU A 783 10.36 -16.19 23.44
N SER A 784 11.44 -16.97 23.61
CA SER A 784 11.64 -18.22 22.88
C SER A 784 10.49 -19.21 23.15
N ASN A 785 10.04 -19.32 24.39
CA ASN A 785 8.91 -20.16 24.77
C ASN A 785 7.60 -19.70 24.13
N LEU A 786 7.37 -18.39 24.05
CA LEU A 786 6.20 -17.80 23.39
C LEU A 786 6.15 -18.16 21.90
N ILE A 787 7.26 -18.06 21.18
CA ILE A 787 7.37 -18.47 19.77
C ILE A 787 7.15 -19.98 19.62
N ALA A 788 7.80 -20.79 20.44
CA ALA A 788 7.68 -22.25 20.38
C ALA A 788 6.26 -22.76 20.71
N LEU A 789 5.54 -22.08 21.61
CA LEU A 789 4.12 -22.35 21.87
C LEU A 789 3.26 -22.14 20.62
N GLN A 790 3.48 -21.04 19.92
CA GLN A 790 2.75 -20.76 18.69
C GLN A 790 3.11 -21.74 17.57
N GLN A 791 4.39 -22.10 17.42
CA GLN A 791 4.82 -23.15 16.50
C GLN A 791 4.11 -24.47 16.79
N ALA A 792 4.00 -24.87 18.06
CA ALA A 792 3.30 -26.08 18.46
C ALA A 792 1.80 -26.02 18.09
N ARG A 793 1.13 -24.87 18.31
CA ARG A 793 -0.28 -24.68 17.91
C ARG A 793 -0.47 -24.80 16.40
N ILE A 794 0.39 -24.17 15.61
CA ILE A 794 0.35 -24.25 14.14
C ILE A 794 0.52 -25.71 13.68
N LYS A 795 1.53 -26.41 14.20
CA LYS A 795 1.81 -27.81 13.84
C LYS A 795 0.67 -28.75 14.23
N LEU A 796 0.09 -28.58 15.42
CA LEU A 796 -1.05 -29.37 15.88
C LEU A 796 -2.31 -29.10 15.06
N GLY A 797 -2.55 -27.83 14.69
CA GLY A 797 -3.70 -27.44 13.86
C GLY A 797 -3.58 -27.99 12.44
N GLN A 798 -2.39 -27.91 11.84
CA GLN A 798 -2.09 -28.55 10.55
C GLN A 798 -2.26 -30.07 10.60
N ALA A 799 -2.08 -30.67 11.78
CA ALA A 799 -2.30 -32.09 11.97
C ALA A 799 -3.77 -32.46 12.29
N GLY A 800 -4.70 -31.50 12.27
CA GLY A 800 -6.13 -31.69 12.49
C GLY A 800 -6.61 -31.54 13.94
N ALA A 801 -5.72 -31.23 14.89
CA ALA A 801 -6.11 -31.02 16.29
C ALA A 801 -6.91 -29.72 16.46
N ARG A 802 -7.83 -29.71 17.44
CA ARG A 802 -8.53 -28.49 17.87
C ARG A 802 -8.26 -28.12 19.32
N VAL A 803 -8.09 -29.13 20.18
CA VAL A 803 -7.92 -28.94 21.63
C VAL A 803 -6.84 -29.87 22.16
N VAL A 804 -6.00 -29.31 23.03
CA VAL A 804 -4.97 -30.00 23.78
C VAL A 804 -5.22 -29.76 25.26
N THR A 805 -5.41 -30.83 26.04
CA THR A 805 -5.69 -30.75 27.48
C THR A 805 -4.66 -31.51 28.29
N PHE A 806 -4.39 -31.03 29.49
CA PHE A 806 -3.55 -31.71 30.47
C PHE A 806 -4.42 -32.15 31.65
N ARG A 807 -4.46 -33.45 31.94
CA ARG A 807 -5.14 -33.99 33.13
C ARG A 807 -4.30 -35.13 33.74
N GLY A 808 -3.92 -34.99 35.02
CA GLY A 808 -3.27 -36.04 35.80
C GLY A 808 -1.99 -36.61 35.17
N GLY A 809 -1.07 -35.75 34.70
CA GLY A 809 0.19 -36.16 34.05
C GLY A 809 0.02 -36.74 32.64
N ARG A 810 -1.16 -36.58 32.02
CA ARG A 810 -1.42 -36.96 30.63
C ARG A 810 -1.80 -35.77 29.78
N LEU A 811 -1.18 -35.68 28.61
CA LEU A 811 -1.49 -34.80 27.50
C LEU A 811 -2.50 -35.49 26.59
N SER A 812 -3.65 -34.87 26.34
CA SER A 812 -4.68 -35.37 25.42
C SER A 812 -4.90 -34.39 24.27
N VAL A 813 -4.74 -34.85 23.03
CA VAL A 813 -4.92 -34.07 21.79
C VAL A 813 -6.16 -34.58 21.04
N THR A 814 -7.07 -33.69 20.65
CA THR A 814 -8.38 -34.06 20.07
C THR A 814 -8.93 -32.96 19.15
N PRO A 815 -9.64 -33.29 18.05
CA PRO A 815 -9.66 -34.60 17.39
C PRO A 815 -8.36 -34.84 16.62
N ILE A 816 -7.92 -36.08 16.48
CA ILE A 816 -6.83 -36.49 15.62
C ILE A 816 -7.27 -37.77 14.93
N GLU A 817 -7.22 -37.79 13.60
CA GLU A 817 -7.53 -38.97 12.80
C GLU A 817 -6.24 -39.62 12.30
N LEU A 818 -6.00 -40.84 12.76
CA LEU A 818 -4.87 -41.67 12.35
C LEU A 818 -5.37 -43.04 11.90
N ASP A 819 -4.88 -43.51 10.76
CA ASP A 819 -5.02 -44.91 10.35
C ASP A 819 -4.11 -45.83 11.21
N SER A 820 -4.26 -47.14 11.04
CA SER A 820 -3.53 -48.15 11.81
C SER A 820 -2.01 -48.13 11.58
N VAL A 821 -1.55 -47.65 10.42
CA VAL A 821 -0.13 -47.55 10.05
C VAL A 821 0.49 -46.33 10.73
N ARG A 822 -0.17 -45.17 10.62
CA ARG A 822 0.21 -43.90 11.25
C ARG A 822 0.24 -44.00 12.77
N ALA A 823 -0.79 -44.63 13.36
CA ALA A 823 -0.83 -44.87 14.80
C ALA A 823 0.32 -45.77 15.28
N ARG A 824 0.79 -46.71 14.44
CA ARG A 824 1.94 -47.58 14.75
C ARG A 824 3.26 -46.82 14.67
N LYS A 825 3.44 -45.99 13.63
CA LYS A 825 4.64 -45.15 13.46
C LYS A 825 4.79 -44.13 14.59
N LEU A 826 3.70 -43.45 14.95
CA LEU A 826 3.69 -42.49 16.05
C LEU A 826 4.06 -43.13 17.41
N ARG A 827 3.71 -44.40 17.64
CA ARG A 827 4.14 -45.16 18.83
C ARG A 827 5.63 -45.53 18.81
N GLN A 828 6.25 -45.63 17.64
CA GLN A 828 7.69 -45.85 17.51
C GLN A 828 8.45 -44.55 17.80
N ASP A 829 7.96 -43.44 17.28
CA ASP A 829 8.60 -42.13 17.42
C ASP A 829 8.42 -41.54 18.84
N ILE A 830 7.28 -41.81 19.48
CA ILE A 830 7.00 -41.38 20.86
C ILE A 830 6.59 -42.59 21.72
N PRO A 831 7.53 -43.16 22.50
CA PRO A 831 7.24 -44.24 23.44
C PRO A 831 6.18 -43.82 24.47
N GLY A 832 5.12 -44.63 24.61
CA GLY A 832 4.05 -44.39 25.60
C GLY A 832 2.84 -43.59 25.08
N VAL A 833 2.79 -43.26 23.78
CA VAL A 833 1.59 -42.71 23.13
C VAL A 833 0.50 -43.78 23.01
N LEU A 834 -0.72 -43.42 23.40
CA LEU A 834 -1.93 -44.20 23.24
C LEU A 834 -2.87 -43.45 22.30
N TYR A 835 -3.32 -44.12 21.24
CA TYR A 835 -4.31 -43.58 20.30
C TYR A 835 -5.62 -44.35 20.46
N GLU A 836 -6.70 -43.62 20.79
CA GLU A 836 -8.05 -44.15 20.99
C GLU A 836 -8.90 -43.83 19.75
N SER A 837 -8.92 -44.76 18.78
CA SER A 837 -9.64 -44.57 17.50
C SER A 837 -11.14 -44.27 17.67
N GLY A 838 -11.79 -44.74 18.73
CA GLY A 838 -13.22 -44.49 18.98
C GLY A 838 -13.54 -43.09 19.52
N ARG A 839 -12.52 -42.32 19.90
CA ARG A 839 -12.67 -40.93 20.42
C ARG A 839 -11.86 -39.92 19.62
N SER A 840 -11.21 -40.35 18.53
CA SER A 840 -10.24 -39.57 17.75
C SER A 840 -9.26 -38.82 18.67
N GLN A 841 -8.76 -39.52 19.69
CA GLN A 841 -7.98 -38.90 20.77
C GLN A 841 -6.61 -39.54 20.88
N LEU A 842 -5.58 -38.69 20.88
CA LEU A 842 -4.22 -39.05 21.22
C LEU A 842 -3.95 -38.74 22.69
N SER A 843 -3.34 -39.67 23.42
CA SER A 843 -2.89 -39.46 24.80
C SER A 843 -1.41 -39.79 24.97
N LEU A 844 -0.66 -38.90 25.62
CA LEU A 844 0.76 -39.08 25.95
C LEU A 844 0.97 -38.84 27.45
N ARG A 845 1.76 -39.69 28.11
CA ARG A 845 2.22 -39.40 29.48
C ARG A 845 3.32 -38.34 29.42
N VAL A 846 3.14 -37.23 30.12
CA VAL A 846 4.12 -36.14 30.20
C VAL A 846 4.58 -35.95 31.64
N PRO A 847 5.83 -35.52 31.88
CA PRO A 847 6.30 -35.21 33.22
C PRO A 847 5.44 -34.16 33.92
N ASP A 848 5.35 -34.25 35.25
CA ASP A 848 4.64 -33.26 36.06
C ASP A 848 5.43 -31.94 36.18
N ASP A 849 6.73 -31.98 35.92
CA ASP A 849 7.61 -30.81 35.88
C ASP A 849 7.32 -29.92 34.66
N PRO A 850 6.92 -28.65 34.84
CA PRO A 850 6.72 -27.66 33.78
C PRO A 850 7.88 -27.56 32.78
N ALA A 851 9.13 -27.58 33.26
CA ALA A 851 10.32 -27.40 32.43
C ALA A 851 10.56 -28.56 31.45
N GLN A 852 10.13 -29.77 31.83
CA GLN A 852 10.24 -30.97 30.98
C GLN A 852 8.97 -31.24 30.16
N ARG A 853 7.84 -30.70 30.60
CA ARG A 853 6.53 -30.84 29.95
C ARG A 853 6.47 -30.09 28.63
N PHE A 854 6.93 -28.84 28.59
CA PHE A 854 6.86 -28.02 27.38
C PHE A 854 7.65 -28.62 26.20
N PRO A 855 8.92 -29.05 26.36
CA PRO A 855 9.65 -29.76 25.30
C PRO A 855 8.95 -31.05 24.83
N ALA A 856 8.25 -31.76 25.72
CA ALA A 856 7.51 -32.96 25.35
C ALA A 856 6.28 -32.63 24.46
N VAL A 857 5.64 -31.49 24.67
CA VAL A 857 4.52 -31.00 23.84
C VAL A 857 4.99 -30.62 22.46
N VAL A 858 6.11 -29.88 22.37
CA VAL A 858 6.69 -29.47 21.07
C VAL A 858 7.10 -30.72 20.26
N ARG A 859 7.79 -31.68 20.88
CA ARG A 859 8.13 -32.96 20.24
C ARG A 859 6.90 -33.74 19.78
N ALA A 860 5.82 -33.73 20.57
CA ALA A 860 4.58 -34.38 20.19
C ALA A 860 3.94 -33.72 18.97
N ALA A 861 3.95 -32.39 18.90
CA ALA A 861 3.47 -31.64 17.74
C ALA A 861 4.29 -31.95 16.46
N ASP A 862 5.62 -32.02 16.59
CA ASP A 862 6.53 -32.33 15.47
C ASP A 862 6.29 -33.73 14.90
N ALA A 863 6.28 -34.74 15.76
CA ALA A 863 6.11 -36.12 15.34
C ALA A 863 4.70 -36.36 14.75
N LEU A 864 3.67 -35.73 15.32
CA LEU A 864 2.30 -35.90 14.85
C LEU A 864 2.09 -35.25 13.46
N LEU A 865 2.68 -34.08 13.23
CA LEU A 865 2.68 -33.45 11.90
C LEU A 865 3.51 -34.26 10.88
N ALA A 866 4.67 -34.77 11.27
CA ALA A 866 5.52 -35.59 10.39
C ALA A 866 4.78 -36.86 9.91
N VAL A 867 4.12 -37.57 10.83
CA VAL A 867 3.35 -38.77 10.53
C VAL A 867 2.12 -38.48 9.66
N GLN A 868 1.52 -37.29 9.77
CA GLN A 868 0.44 -36.88 8.86
C GLN A 868 0.94 -36.50 7.47
N ARG A 869 2.07 -35.79 7.36
CA ARG A 869 2.61 -35.30 6.08
C ARG A 869 3.23 -36.36 5.19
N GLU A 870 3.83 -37.41 5.76
CA GLU A 870 4.38 -38.52 4.96
C GLU A 870 3.32 -39.33 4.20
N ALA A 871 2.04 -39.07 4.45
CA ALA A 871 0.93 -39.72 3.79
C ALA A 871 0.16 -38.81 2.80
N ALA A 872 0.61 -37.57 2.61
CA ALA A 872 0.18 -36.66 1.53
C ALA A 872 1.24 -36.65 0.43
#